data_AF-U2M8H1-F1
#
_entry.id   AF-U2M8H1-F1
#
_cell.length_a   1.000
_cell.length_b   1.000
_cell.length_c   1.000
_cell.angle_alpha   90.00
_cell.angle_beta   90.00
_cell.angle_gamma   90.00
#
_symmetry.space_group_name_H-M   'P 1'
#
loop_
_entity.id
_entity.type
_entity.pdbx_description
1 polymer ?
#
loop_
_entity_poly.entity_id
_entity_poly.type
_entity_poly.pdbx_seq_one_letter_code
_entity_poly.pdbx_strand_id
1 'polypeptide(L)'
;MNKTYRILPSAEDMLLRLLRGLDLTDEERATLRACALRHVEVSAEENTWELVIGTPTVLDEELLAAIARQVETNYQLAGVFVQQNVVALESAIAPLWERVVREAAGEDAVLFHTLRQTEYAVDGNVIRLAAPGRFGAELFAQSGAAKRIETAVRIHVGCAVRVVCMECELGDEHAAPAWTPPVMPVTVKKEAPATASTRTGKGGKPKELPANVILGRGVSGETRELGVIEDEVKNIVLEGEVFAPQANKLKSGAYILLLKFADKTNGIACKKFFAARGKTTQEDIDAEVERILKAIGKGCSVRIQGKIEYDKFISDYVLFIDSMERYTVPQREDMAEVKRVELHAHTKMSALDAVVPPKLLVETAARWGWPAVAITDHGVVQAFPEAMNTARALKKKGTDIKIIYGMEGYLLDKPEDTRAYHIIFLAKNKTGLYNLYKLVSLSHIRYFRGTKKRGRPCLPRAVLEQYREGIIVGSACEAGELIRGIVAGRPDEDLEEIAKFYDFLEIQPIHNNDFLKIDDRFPIHNDEDLRDINRKVDALAKKLDKMLIATCDVHFLNPEDAVYRAMLQKANGYRDADRQPPLYLRTTDEMLAEFDYLGAERAYECVVTNPRKIADAVEHFLPIPDELYAPTVPGADREIQEMSYARAKKLYGENLPKVVSDRLDLELKPILKHGFSALYIIAQRLVKKSNDDGYLVGSRGSVGSSFVATMIGVTEVNPLPPHYRCRHCQYNKFIEDGSVGSGFDLPSMDCPVCGTPLTKDGHNIPFAVFLGFDGDKVPDIDLNFSGDYQPIAHKYTEVLFGKMNVFRAGTISGLQDKNAYGYAMHYYEDMGETKGRPYIEHMMRGCMGVKATTGQHAGGIMVVPRDMDVHYFTPIQRPANNMESDTLTTHFDYHSISERLVKLDILGHDDPTVIKMLEELTHRDPETIPFDDPATMSIFTSTDALGITPEELGANMGTYGIPEFRTSFTQKMIDDSNPDCFADLVRISGFSHGTNVWLGNAQDLIKAGTSTLKDAISARDDIMNYLMQNGIDPLLSFKTMENVRKGKGITNDVVEKLRAGGIPEWYIESCQKIKYLFPRAHATAYVMMGYRIAFCKVHYPLAYYAAYFSIRADEFDANIISKGKMSVKAAIDALNAEAREHRGKLDNKKQDILIVLQLAWEMYLRGFSCEPVDLYTSVAEKFILHENSLLPPFTALPGMGQKAAQAIVEARKDGRFISIEDLATRAHVPAPAIDILRAHGCLDGMMESNQVELFA
;
A
#
# COMPACT_ATOMS: atom_id res chain seq x y z
N MET A 1 -35.53 30.06 -40.83
CA MET A 1 -35.24 30.30 -39.40
C MET A 1 -34.06 31.25 -39.36
N ASN A 2 -34.29 32.55 -39.13
CA ASN A 2 -33.19 33.50 -38.87
C ASN A 2 -32.41 32.97 -37.66
N LYS A 3 -31.11 32.72 -37.84
CA LYS A 3 -30.25 32.26 -36.74
C LYS A 3 -29.75 33.48 -35.97
N THR A 4 -30.39 33.80 -34.85
CA THR A 4 -29.89 34.74 -33.85
C THR A 4 -28.91 34.03 -32.90
N TYR A 5 -27.76 34.66 -32.63
CA TYR A 5 -26.73 34.12 -31.74
C TYR A 5 -26.71 34.92 -30.44
N ARG A 6 -26.67 34.25 -29.29
CA ARG A 6 -26.58 34.89 -27.97
C ARG A 6 -25.15 34.80 -27.44
N ILE A 7 -24.52 35.95 -27.23
CA ILE A 7 -23.12 36.07 -26.81
C ILE A 7 -23.06 36.60 -25.36
N LEU A 8 -22.33 35.90 -24.50
CA LEU A 8 -22.11 36.28 -23.09
C LEU A 8 -20.77 37.06 -22.95
N PRO A 9 -20.70 38.10 -22.11
CA PRO A 9 -19.48 38.88 -21.93
C PRO A 9 -18.40 38.10 -21.16
N SER A 10 -17.15 38.20 -21.61
CA SER A 10 -15.99 37.52 -21.01
C SER A 10 -15.25 38.32 -19.94
N ALA A 11 -15.58 39.61 -19.76
CA ALA A 11 -14.96 40.49 -18.77
C ALA A 11 -15.98 41.51 -18.20
N GLU A 12 -15.68 42.04 -17.01
CA GLU A 12 -16.59 42.90 -16.23
C GLU A 12 -16.80 44.29 -16.85
N ASP A 13 -15.78 44.80 -17.53
CA ASP A 13 -15.77 46.11 -18.18
C ASP A 13 -16.20 46.06 -19.65
N MET A 14 -16.74 44.92 -20.12
CA MET A 14 -17.11 44.74 -21.53
C MET A 14 -18.11 45.78 -22.03
N LEU A 15 -19.04 46.23 -21.18
CA LEU A 15 -19.96 47.31 -21.54
C LEU A 15 -19.19 48.59 -21.88
N LEU A 16 -18.22 48.98 -21.04
CA LEU A 16 -17.40 50.17 -21.28
C LEU A 16 -16.46 50.02 -22.48
N ARG A 17 -16.01 48.79 -22.77
CA ARG A 17 -15.21 48.49 -23.96
C ARG A 17 -16.00 48.64 -25.26
N LEU A 18 -17.26 48.18 -25.27
CA LEU A 18 -18.16 48.38 -26.42
C LEU A 18 -18.42 49.87 -26.68
N LEU A 19 -18.43 50.67 -25.61
CA LEU A 19 -18.68 52.11 -25.61
C LEU A 19 -17.43 52.97 -25.76
N ARG A 20 -16.30 52.38 -26.17
CA ARG A 20 -15.06 53.12 -26.36
C ARG A 20 -15.25 54.24 -27.39
N GLY A 21 -15.00 55.49 -26.97
CA GLY A 21 -15.17 56.67 -27.82
C GLY A 21 -16.44 57.49 -27.53
N LEU A 22 -17.33 57.01 -26.66
CA LEU A 22 -18.47 57.81 -26.18
C LEU A 22 -18.00 58.86 -25.17
N ASP A 23 -18.28 60.14 -25.44
CA ASP A 23 -18.08 61.22 -24.48
C ASP A 23 -19.14 61.12 -23.37
N LEU A 24 -18.68 60.90 -22.14
CA LEU A 24 -19.50 60.70 -20.95
C LEU A 24 -19.04 61.69 -19.87
N THR A 25 -20.01 62.30 -19.19
CA THR A 25 -19.76 63.04 -17.94
C THR A 25 -19.27 62.09 -16.84
N ASP A 26 -18.66 62.64 -15.78
CA ASP A 26 -18.15 61.81 -14.66
C ASP A 26 -19.29 61.05 -13.95
N GLU A 27 -20.50 61.62 -13.91
CA GLU A 27 -21.69 61.02 -13.30
C GLU A 27 -22.25 59.87 -14.14
N GLU A 28 -22.35 60.04 -15.47
CA GLU A 28 -22.73 58.97 -16.40
C GLU A 28 -21.70 57.84 -16.41
N ARG A 29 -20.41 58.18 -16.34
CA ARG A 29 -19.32 57.20 -16.28
C ARG A 29 -19.36 56.38 -15.00
N ALA A 30 -19.68 56.98 -13.86
CA ALA A 30 -19.88 56.26 -12.60
C ALA A 30 -21.11 55.35 -12.68
N THR A 31 -22.20 55.83 -13.27
CA THR A 31 -23.44 55.07 -13.45
C THR A 31 -23.25 53.86 -14.37
N LEU A 32 -22.55 54.02 -15.49
CA LEU A 32 -22.27 52.92 -16.43
C LEU A 32 -21.28 51.88 -15.88
N ARG A 33 -20.39 52.27 -14.96
CA ARG A 33 -19.55 51.31 -14.21
C ARG A 33 -20.35 50.42 -13.25
N ALA A 34 -21.49 50.91 -12.77
CA ALA A 34 -22.39 50.14 -11.91
C ALA A 34 -23.35 49.24 -12.73
N CYS A 35 -23.40 49.42 -14.06
CA CYS A 35 -24.18 48.60 -14.97
C CYS A 35 -23.37 47.39 -15.45
N ALA A 36 -24.03 46.27 -15.72
CA ALA A 36 -23.40 45.06 -16.25
C ALA A 36 -24.03 44.67 -17.59
N LEU A 37 -23.22 44.42 -18.62
CA LEU A 37 -23.72 43.76 -19.82
C LEU A 37 -24.10 42.32 -19.47
N ARG A 38 -25.34 41.91 -19.71
CA ARG A 38 -25.79 40.54 -19.40
C ARG A 38 -25.51 39.61 -20.57
N HIS A 39 -25.88 40.04 -21.77
CA HIS A 39 -25.59 39.36 -23.03
C HIS A 39 -25.87 40.29 -24.21
N VAL A 40 -25.40 39.88 -25.39
CA VAL A 40 -25.70 40.51 -26.68
C VAL A 40 -26.35 39.48 -27.58
N GLU A 41 -27.53 39.76 -28.13
CA GLU A 41 -28.13 38.96 -29.19
C GLU A 41 -27.73 39.53 -30.55
N VAL A 42 -27.23 38.67 -31.44
CA VAL A 42 -26.65 39.05 -32.73
C VAL A 42 -27.45 38.41 -33.85
N SER A 43 -28.05 39.24 -34.69
CA SER A 43 -28.68 38.82 -35.94
C SER A 43 -27.69 38.97 -37.09
N ALA A 44 -27.10 37.87 -37.54
CA ALA A 44 -26.08 37.89 -38.59
C ALA A 44 -26.65 38.25 -39.98
N GLU A 45 -27.92 37.94 -40.25
CA GLU A 45 -28.58 38.27 -41.51
C GLU A 45 -29.01 39.75 -41.59
N GLU A 46 -29.45 40.32 -40.47
CA GLU A 46 -29.90 41.73 -40.40
C GLU A 46 -28.76 42.70 -40.03
N ASN A 47 -27.60 42.18 -39.64
CA ASN A 47 -26.46 42.93 -39.12
C ASN A 47 -26.84 43.86 -37.95
N THR A 48 -27.72 43.37 -37.06
CA THR A 48 -28.21 44.10 -35.88
C THR A 48 -27.83 43.41 -34.58
N TRP A 49 -27.55 44.20 -33.55
CA TRP A 49 -27.25 43.70 -32.20
C TRP A 49 -28.28 44.21 -31.20
N GLU A 50 -28.67 43.37 -30.26
CA GLU A 50 -29.45 43.74 -29.09
C GLU A 50 -28.62 43.56 -27.82
N LEU A 51 -28.28 44.66 -27.16
CA LEU A 51 -27.53 44.67 -25.91
C LEU A 51 -28.52 44.65 -24.74
N VAL A 52 -28.44 43.60 -23.93
CA VAL A 52 -29.20 43.53 -22.67
C VAL A 52 -28.29 43.91 -21.51
N ILE A 53 -28.53 45.08 -20.92
CA ILE A 53 -27.75 45.62 -19.79
C ILE A 53 -28.57 45.54 -18.50
N GLY A 54 -27.94 45.09 -17.41
CA GLY A 54 -28.48 45.14 -16.05
C GLY A 54 -28.07 46.45 -15.39
N THR A 55 -29.03 47.21 -14.89
CA THR A 55 -28.81 48.54 -14.33
C THR A 55 -29.35 48.58 -12.89
N PRO A 56 -28.63 49.21 -11.94
CA PRO A 56 -29.11 49.37 -10.56
C PRO A 56 -30.23 50.41 -10.44
N THR A 57 -30.27 51.36 -11.37
CA THR A 57 -31.29 52.40 -11.53
C THR A 57 -31.67 52.53 -13.00
N VAL A 58 -32.81 53.17 -13.31
CA VAL A 58 -33.24 53.42 -14.69
C VAL A 58 -32.28 54.42 -15.33
N LEU A 59 -31.63 54.05 -16.43
CA LEU A 59 -30.85 54.96 -17.27
C LEU A 59 -31.79 55.79 -18.13
N ASP A 60 -31.41 57.05 -18.39
CA ASP A 60 -32.19 57.93 -19.25
C ASP A 60 -32.16 57.47 -20.73
N GLU A 61 -33.19 57.85 -21.49
CA GLU A 61 -33.33 57.44 -22.90
C GLU A 61 -32.29 58.08 -23.83
N GLU A 62 -31.77 59.28 -23.53
CA GLU A 62 -30.72 59.94 -24.32
C GLU A 62 -29.39 59.18 -24.22
N LEU A 63 -29.04 58.71 -23.02
CA LEU A 63 -27.86 57.90 -22.74
C LEU A 63 -27.98 56.51 -23.37
N LEU A 64 -29.15 55.87 -23.32
CA LEU A 64 -29.38 54.59 -24.02
C LEU A 64 -29.27 54.75 -25.54
N ALA A 65 -29.80 55.82 -26.11
CA ALA A 65 -29.67 56.13 -27.53
C ALA A 65 -28.22 56.48 -27.92
N ALA A 66 -27.45 57.10 -27.01
CA ALA A 66 -26.03 57.37 -27.22
C ALA A 66 -25.19 56.07 -27.20
N ILE A 67 -25.49 55.15 -26.27
CA ILE A 67 -24.90 53.81 -26.20
C ILE A 67 -25.15 53.04 -27.50
N ALA A 68 -26.39 52.99 -27.98
CA ALA A 68 -26.76 52.32 -29.23
C ALA A 68 -25.95 52.87 -30.42
N ARG A 69 -25.99 54.20 -30.63
CA ARG A 69 -25.28 54.87 -31.73
C ARG A 69 -23.76 54.66 -31.69
N GLN A 70 -23.16 54.65 -30.49
CA GLN A 70 -21.73 54.41 -30.36
C GLN A 70 -21.36 52.99 -30.78
N VAL A 71 -22.14 51.98 -30.38
CA VAL A 71 -21.89 50.59 -30.74
C VAL A 71 -22.12 50.35 -32.23
N GLU A 72 -23.16 50.96 -32.82
CA GLU A 72 -23.38 50.96 -34.28
C GLU A 72 -22.16 51.47 -35.03
N THR A 73 -21.61 52.60 -34.57
CA THR A 73 -20.45 53.25 -35.20
C THR A 73 -19.17 52.41 -35.04
N ASN A 74 -18.91 51.92 -33.82
CA ASN A 74 -17.70 51.17 -33.49
C ASN A 74 -17.58 49.86 -34.27
N TYR A 75 -18.73 49.23 -34.59
CA TYR A 75 -18.77 47.90 -35.19
C TYR A 75 -19.46 47.85 -36.56
N GLN A 76 -19.81 49.00 -37.15
CA GLN A 76 -20.42 49.14 -38.48
C GLN A 76 -21.70 48.30 -38.64
N LEU A 77 -22.57 48.38 -37.63
CA LEU A 77 -23.82 47.62 -37.57
C LEU A 77 -24.98 48.38 -38.24
N ALA A 78 -25.96 47.65 -38.77
CA ALA A 78 -27.15 48.23 -39.39
C ALA A 78 -28.14 48.81 -38.35
N GLY A 79 -28.05 48.35 -37.10
CA GLY A 79 -28.84 48.87 -35.98
C GLY A 79 -28.46 48.20 -34.66
N VAL A 80 -28.53 48.96 -33.56
CA VAL A 80 -28.33 48.46 -32.21
C VAL A 80 -29.50 48.83 -31.32
N PHE A 81 -30.05 47.83 -30.63
CA PHE A 81 -31.09 48.02 -29.63
C PHE A 81 -30.48 47.81 -28.24
N VAL A 82 -30.82 48.67 -27.28
CA VAL A 82 -30.35 48.53 -25.89
C VAL A 82 -31.56 48.30 -25.00
N GLN A 83 -31.64 47.13 -24.39
CA GLN A 83 -32.61 46.82 -23.36
C GLN A 83 -31.96 46.97 -21.99
N GLN A 84 -32.53 47.85 -21.16
CA GLN A 84 -32.17 47.94 -19.75
C GLN A 84 -33.08 47.09 -18.88
N ASN A 85 -32.47 46.35 -17.95
CA ASN A 85 -33.16 45.62 -16.90
C ASN A 85 -32.78 46.22 -15.55
N VAL A 86 -33.74 46.91 -14.93
CA VAL A 86 -33.56 47.57 -13.64
C VAL A 86 -33.69 46.53 -12.53
N VAL A 87 -32.66 46.38 -11.69
CA VAL A 87 -32.61 45.33 -10.66
C VAL A 87 -32.58 45.96 -9.26
N ALA A 88 -33.64 45.71 -8.47
CA ALA A 88 -33.68 46.06 -7.06
C ALA A 88 -32.85 45.06 -6.23
N LEU A 89 -31.61 45.42 -5.91
CA LEU A 89 -30.59 44.49 -5.39
C LEU A 89 -31.02 43.78 -4.09
N GLU A 90 -31.58 44.50 -3.13
CA GLU A 90 -32.01 43.95 -1.83
C GLU A 90 -33.10 42.87 -2.00
N SER A 91 -34.09 43.13 -2.85
CA SER A 91 -35.17 42.16 -3.13
C SER A 91 -34.71 41.02 -4.05
N ALA A 92 -33.71 41.24 -4.90
CA ALA A 92 -33.20 40.25 -5.84
C ALA A 92 -32.20 39.28 -5.21
N ILE A 93 -31.42 39.72 -4.21
CA ILE A 93 -30.39 38.88 -3.58
C ILE A 93 -30.98 37.92 -2.53
N ALA A 94 -32.01 38.35 -1.78
CA ALA A 94 -32.62 37.54 -0.72
C ALA A 94 -33.02 36.11 -1.16
N PRO A 95 -33.73 35.88 -2.29
CA PRO A 95 -34.07 34.53 -2.75
C PRO A 95 -32.90 33.77 -3.40
N LEU A 96 -31.81 34.46 -3.75
CA LEU A 96 -30.63 33.89 -4.43
C LEU A 96 -29.42 33.73 -3.50
N TRP A 97 -29.50 34.18 -2.25
CA TRP A 97 -28.37 34.24 -1.32
C TRP A 97 -27.74 32.87 -1.08
N GLU A 98 -28.54 31.82 -0.92
CA GLU A 98 -27.98 30.46 -0.76
C GLU A 98 -27.17 30.02 -1.98
N ARG A 99 -27.60 30.42 -3.18
CA ARG A 99 -26.90 30.09 -4.43
C ARG A 99 -25.61 30.92 -4.57
N VAL A 100 -25.67 32.21 -4.22
CA VAL A 100 -24.50 33.11 -4.15
C VAL A 100 -23.47 32.62 -3.14
N VAL A 101 -23.89 32.21 -1.94
CA VAL A 101 -23.01 31.65 -0.90
C VAL A 101 -22.39 30.33 -1.36
N ARG A 102 -23.17 29.47 -2.02
CA ARG A 102 -22.68 28.18 -2.55
C ARG A 102 -21.64 28.38 -3.65
N GLU A 103 -21.87 29.33 -4.55
CA GLU A 103 -20.91 29.66 -5.62
C GLU A 103 -19.66 30.36 -5.08
N ALA A 104 -19.83 31.30 -4.14
CA ALA A 104 -18.71 32.01 -3.52
C ALA A 104 -17.83 31.10 -2.66
N ALA A 105 -18.43 30.10 -2.00
CA ALA A 105 -17.70 29.11 -1.23
C ALA A 105 -17.04 28.02 -2.11
N GLY A 106 -17.61 27.72 -3.27
CA GLY A 106 -17.12 26.65 -4.14
C GLY A 106 -17.15 25.28 -3.43
N GLU A 107 -16.01 24.59 -3.39
CA GLU A 107 -15.84 23.29 -2.71
C GLU A 107 -15.42 23.43 -1.23
N ASP A 108 -15.23 24.66 -0.72
CA ASP A 108 -14.83 24.91 0.66
C ASP A 108 -16.03 24.83 1.60
N ALA A 109 -16.21 23.67 2.23
CA ALA A 109 -17.32 23.41 3.16
C ALA A 109 -17.26 24.31 4.41
N VAL A 110 -16.07 24.69 4.88
CA VAL A 110 -15.91 25.54 6.06
C VAL A 110 -16.34 26.96 5.73
N LEU A 111 -15.88 27.49 4.58
CA LEU A 111 -16.32 28.80 4.08
C LEU A 111 -17.82 28.80 3.77
N PHE A 112 -18.36 27.73 3.18
CA PHE A 112 -19.79 27.61 2.89
C PHE A 112 -20.64 27.67 4.16
N HIS A 113 -20.31 26.86 5.18
CA HIS A 113 -21.04 26.87 6.44
C HIS A 113 -20.89 28.18 7.18
N THR A 114 -19.70 28.79 7.17
CA THR A 114 -19.44 30.08 7.81
C THR A 114 -20.22 31.22 7.13
N LEU A 115 -20.16 31.33 5.80
CA LEU A 115 -20.91 32.33 5.02
C LEU A 115 -22.43 32.14 5.15
N ARG A 116 -22.91 30.89 5.24
CA ARG A 116 -24.33 30.60 5.43
C ARG A 116 -24.86 31.05 6.79
N GLN A 117 -24.01 31.05 7.82
CA GLN A 117 -24.35 31.50 9.17
C GLN A 117 -24.07 32.99 9.40
N THR A 118 -23.46 33.67 8.43
CA THR A 118 -23.11 35.09 8.51
C THR A 118 -24.30 35.95 8.14
N GLU A 119 -24.68 36.89 9.01
CA GLU A 119 -25.68 37.91 8.69
C GLU A 119 -25.12 38.91 7.66
N TYR A 120 -25.99 39.38 6.76
CA TYR A 120 -25.65 40.41 5.78
C TYR A 120 -26.69 41.53 5.70
N ALA A 121 -26.24 42.73 5.36
CA ALA A 121 -27.10 43.88 5.09
C ALA A 121 -26.77 44.51 3.73
N VAL A 122 -27.78 44.95 2.98
CA VAL A 122 -27.62 45.56 1.66
C VAL A 122 -27.91 47.06 1.76
N ASP A 123 -26.99 47.89 1.30
CA ASP A 123 -27.10 49.36 1.28
C ASP A 123 -26.67 49.86 -0.11
N GLY A 124 -27.67 50.19 -0.95
CA GLY A 124 -27.43 50.54 -2.35
C GLY A 124 -26.80 49.40 -3.14
N ASN A 125 -25.54 49.56 -3.56
CA ASN A 125 -24.74 48.53 -4.22
C ASN A 125 -23.70 47.87 -3.29
N VAL A 126 -23.78 48.09 -1.97
CA VAL A 126 -22.84 47.55 -0.98
C VAL A 126 -23.50 46.47 -0.14
N ILE A 127 -22.87 45.30 -0.04
CA ILE A 127 -23.28 44.20 0.85
C ILE A 127 -22.29 44.15 2.02
N ARG A 128 -22.79 44.26 3.25
CA ARG A 128 -22.00 44.20 4.47
C ARG A 128 -22.18 42.82 5.11
N LEU A 129 -21.10 42.09 5.38
CA LEU A 129 -21.10 40.75 5.99
C LEU A 129 -20.54 40.81 7.42
N ALA A 130 -21.25 40.23 8.39
CA ALA A 130 -20.80 40.14 9.79
C ALA A 130 -20.09 38.79 10.05
N ALA A 131 -18.76 38.78 10.03
CA ALA A 131 -17.92 37.60 10.20
C ALA A 131 -17.89 37.14 11.68
N PRO A 132 -18.22 35.86 11.96
CA PRO A 132 -18.34 35.36 13.33
C PRO A 132 -16.97 35.13 13.98
N GLY A 133 -16.61 36.00 14.93
CA GLY A 133 -15.36 35.94 15.68
C GLY A 133 -14.09 36.10 14.83
N ARG A 134 -12.94 36.08 15.52
CA ARG A 134 -11.63 36.30 14.91
C ARG A 134 -11.28 35.27 13.82
N PHE A 135 -11.68 34.02 14.00
CA PHE A 135 -11.47 32.94 13.02
C PHE A 135 -12.30 33.14 11.74
N GLY A 136 -13.57 33.56 11.86
CA GLY A 136 -14.41 33.85 10.69
C GLY A 136 -13.88 35.05 9.88
N ALA A 137 -13.39 36.09 10.58
CA ALA A 137 -12.77 37.24 9.93
C ALA A 137 -11.47 36.87 9.19
N GLU A 138 -10.60 36.08 9.82
CA GLU A 138 -9.38 35.56 9.18
C GLU A 138 -9.69 34.64 7.99
N LEU A 139 -10.70 33.78 8.10
CA LEU A 139 -11.17 32.90 7.02
C LEU A 139 -11.69 33.71 5.82
N PHE A 140 -12.49 34.75 6.03
CA PHE A 140 -13.01 35.59 4.94
C PHE A 140 -11.90 36.40 4.24
N ALA A 141 -10.90 36.86 4.99
CA ALA A 141 -9.75 37.56 4.45
C ALA A 141 -8.86 36.63 3.59
N GLN A 142 -8.53 35.45 4.09
CA GLN A 142 -7.66 34.49 3.38
C GLN A 142 -8.34 33.87 2.15
N SER A 143 -9.64 33.60 2.22
CA SER A 143 -10.39 33.02 1.10
C SER A 143 -10.76 34.04 0.01
N GLY A 144 -10.66 35.34 0.31
CA GLY A 144 -11.13 36.41 -0.58
C GLY A 144 -12.65 36.40 -0.74
N ALA A 145 -13.39 36.00 0.32
CA ALA A 145 -14.84 35.76 0.29
C ALA A 145 -15.63 36.94 -0.29
N ALA A 146 -15.26 38.17 0.06
CA ALA A 146 -15.90 39.38 -0.46
C ALA A 146 -15.92 39.42 -1.99
N LYS A 147 -14.77 39.23 -2.64
CA LYS A 147 -14.63 39.29 -4.10
C LYS A 147 -15.34 38.13 -4.81
N ARG A 148 -15.42 36.97 -4.16
CA ARG A 148 -16.15 35.81 -4.67
C ARG A 148 -17.66 36.03 -4.63
N ILE A 149 -18.17 36.64 -3.56
CA ILE A 149 -19.58 37.03 -3.45
C ILE A 149 -19.92 38.12 -4.48
N GLU A 150 -19.06 39.12 -4.70
CA GLU A 150 -19.24 40.11 -5.77
C GLU A 150 -19.40 39.45 -7.15
N THR A 151 -18.58 38.43 -7.43
CA THR A 151 -18.62 37.69 -8.69
C THR A 151 -19.91 36.86 -8.82
N ALA A 152 -20.29 36.13 -7.78
CA ALA A 152 -21.48 35.29 -7.76
C ALA A 152 -22.78 36.13 -7.84
N VAL A 153 -22.85 37.26 -7.15
CA VAL A 153 -23.97 38.21 -7.27
C VAL A 153 -24.05 38.75 -8.69
N ARG A 154 -22.94 39.07 -9.35
CA ARG A 154 -22.97 39.50 -10.75
C ARG A 154 -23.53 38.41 -11.67
N ILE A 155 -23.11 37.16 -11.51
CA ILE A 155 -23.56 36.04 -12.35
C ILE A 155 -25.06 35.78 -12.17
N HIS A 156 -25.53 35.73 -10.92
CA HIS A 156 -26.90 35.32 -10.62
C HIS A 156 -27.91 36.47 -10.62
N VAL A 157 -27.51 37.66 -10.16
CA VAL A 157 -28.38 38.83 -10.03
C VAL A 157 -28.23 39.76 -11.24
N GLY A 158 -27.06 39.81 -11.87
CA GLY A 158 -26.81 40.63 -13.07
C GLY A 158 -26.43 42.08 -12.78
N CYS A 159 -25.96 42.39 -11.57
CA CYS A 159 -25.52 43.73 -11.16
C CYS A 159 -24.15 43.70 -10.50
N ALA A 160 -23.39 44.79 -10.64
CA ALA A 160 -22.12 44.97 -9.93
C ALA A 160 -22.40 45.43 -8.49
N VAL A 161 -21.74 44.78 -7.53
CA VAL A 161 -21.86 45.09 -6.10
C VAL A 161 -20.48 45.16 -5.47
N ARG A 162 -20.37 45.81 -4.32
CA ARG A 162 -19.19 45.82 -3.47
C ARG A 162 -19.48 45.11 -2.16
N VAL A 163 -18.64 44.18 -1.73
CA VAL A 163 -18.84 43.41 -0.49
C VAL A 163 -17.81 43.84 0.56
N VAL A 164 -18.26 44.06 1.79
CA VAL A 164 -17.42 44.49 2.93
C VAL A 164 -17.63 43.55 4.11
N CYS A 165 -16.57 42.94 4.63
CA CYS A 165 -16.62 42.09 5.82
C CYS A 165 -16.29 42.87 7.09
N MET A 166 -17.04 42.65 8.17
CA MET A 166 -16.85 43.24 9.50
C MET A 166 -16.81 42.15 10.56
N GLU A 167 -15.96 42.27 11.58
CA GLU A 167 -15.88 41.32 12.68
C GLU A 167 -17.02 41.52 13.69
N CYS A 168 -17.62 40.45 14.20
CA CYS A 168 -18.59 40.48 15.30
C CYS A 168 -18.26 39.44 16.40
N GLU A 169 -18.63 39.74 17.65
CA GLU A 169 -18.48 38.82 18.78
C GLU A 169 -19.51 37.67 18.70
N LEU A 170 -19.08 36.44 19.00
CA LEU A 170 -19.94 35.25 19.01
C LEU A 170 -20.91 35.30 20.19
N GLY A 171 -22.21 35.38 19.91
CA GLY A 171 -23.27 35.24 20.91
C GLY A 171 -23.46 33.77 21.37
N ASP A 172 -23.76 33.59 22.65
CA ASP A 172 -23.81 32.33 23.41
C ASP A 172 -24.97 31.36 23.05
N GLU A 173 -25.49 31.39 21.83
CA GLU A 173 -26.62 30.54 21.45
C GLU A 173 -26.31 29.75 20.19
N HIS A 174 -25.82 28.52 20.36
CA HIS A 174 -26.22 27.31 19.60
C HIS A 174 -25.41 26.09 20.11
N ALA A 175 -25.85 25.53 21.23
CA ALA A 175 -25.46 24.19 21.64
C ALA A 175 -26.00 23.17 20.62
N ALA A 176 -25.12 22.35 20.04
CA ALA A 176 -25.52 21.21 19.22
C ALA A 176 -26.37 20.22 20.07
N PRO A 177 -27.46 19.63 19.54
CA PRO A 177 -28.29 18.73 20.31
C PRO A 177 -27.53 17.43 20.64
N ALA A 178 -27.60 17.02 21.91
CA ALA A 178 -27.03 15.76 22.38
C ALA A 178 -27.66 14.56 21.65
N TRP A 179 -26.83 13.76 20.99
CA TRP A 179 -27.24 12.55 20.28
C TRP A 179 -27.58 11.42 21.25
N THR A 180 -28.76 10.82 21.07
CA THR A 180 -29.21 9.63 21.82
C THR A 180 -29.23 8.41 20.89
N PRO A 181 -28.63 7.27 21.28
CA PRO A 181 -28.53 6.09 20.42
C PRO A 181 -29.88 5.37 20.24
N PRO A 182 -30.15 4.75 19.07
CA PRO A 182 -31.34 3.93 18.87
C PRO A 182 -31.21 2.56 19.56
N VAL A 183 -32.29 2.14 20.24
CA VAL A 183 -32.39 0.83 20.90
C VAL A 183 -32.68 -0.25 19.87
N MET A 184 -31.80 -1.24 19.74
CA MET A 184 -32.03 -2.43 18.88
C MET A 184 -32.51 -3.64 19.69
N PRO A 185 -33.42 -4.47 19.14
CA PRO A 185 -34.01 -5.62 19.83
C PRO A 185 -33.06 -6.82 19.92
N VAL A 186 -33.06 -7.46 21.09
CA VAL A 186 -32.29 -8.67 21.41
C VAL A 186 -33.01 -9.92 20.89
N THR A 187 -32.38 -10.67 19.99
CA THR A 187 -32.80 -12.04 19.64
C THR A 187 -32.08 -13.06 20.51
N VAL A 188 -32.86 -13.76 21.35
CA VAL A 188 -32.42 -14.89 22.19
C VAL A 188 -32.39 -16.18 21.36
N LYS A 189 -31.25 -16.87 21.30
CA LYS A 189 -31.16 -18.26 20.84
C LYS A 189 -30.99 -19.20 22.03
N LYS A 190 -31.91 -20.16 22.15
CA LYS A 190 -31.95 -21.25 23.15
C LYS A 190 -30.88 -22.31 22.89
N GLU A 191 -30.30 -22.82 23.98
CA GLU A 191 -29.48 -24.03 24.05
C GLU A 191 -30.32 -25.33 23.96
N ALA A 192 -29.66 -26.41 23.54
CA ALA A 192 -30.08 -27.81 23.70
C ALA A 192 -28.82 -28.73 23.76
N PRO A 193 -28.91 -29.93 24.38
CA PRO A 193 -27.97 -30.33 25.43
C PRO A 193 -26.93 -31.41 25.06
N ALA A 194 -26.03 -31.63 26.01
CA ALA A 194 -24.89 -32.54 26.01
C ALA A 194 -25.23 -34.05 26.04
N THR A 195 -24.40 -34.85 25.35
CA THR A 195 -24.13 -36.29 25.54
C THR A 195 -22.89 -36.64 24.69
N ALA A 196 -22.00 -37.60 24.95
CA ALA A 196 -21.56 -38.40 26.08
C ALA A 196 -20.23 -39.06 25.61
N SER A 197 -19.38 -39.52 26.54
CA SER A 197 -18.09 -40.14 26.23
C SER A 197 -18.22 -41.50 25.52
N THR A 198 -17.30 -41.83 24.60
CA THR A 198 -16.95 -43.24 24.29
C THR A 198 -15.56 -43.41 23.67
N ARG A 199 -14.69 -44.02 24.46
CA ARG A 199 -13.69 -45.08 24.20
C ARG A 199 -12.92 -45.12 22.87
N THR A 200 -11.61 -44.98 23.07
CA THR A 200 -10.49 -45.28 22.19
C THR A 200 -10.44 -46.75 21.74
N GLY A 201 -10.35 -46.96 20.43
CA GLY A 201 -9.98 -48.23 19.80
C GLY A 201 -8.46 -48.36 19.70
N LYS A 202 -7.90 -49.45 20.23
CA LYS A 202 -6.48 -49.81 20.15
C LYS A 202 -6.13 -50.29 18.74
N GLY A 203 -5.19 -49.60 18.10
CA GLY A 203 -4.41 -50.06 16.94
C GLY A 203 -2.92 -49.88 17.24
N GLY A 204 -2.09 -50.86 16.89
CA GLY A 204 -0.77 -51.13 17.46
C GLY A 204 0.22 -49.96 17.47
N LYS A 205 0.81 -49.72 18.65
CA LYS A 205 1.87 -48.74 18.87
C LYS A 205 3.19 -49.19 18.22
N PRO A 206 3.87 -48.32 17.43
CA PRO A 206 5.31 -48.35 17.30
C PRO A 206 5.95 -47.97 18.65
N LYS A 207 7.15 -48.48 18.97
CA LYS A 207 7.86 -48.18 20.22
C LYS A 207 7.93 -46.66 20.47
N GLU A 208 7.17 -46.17 21.46
CA GLU A 208 7.21 -44.77 21.89
C GLU A 208 8.56 -44.48 22.55
N LEU A 209 9.23 -43.43 22.08
CA LEU A 209 10.37 -42.83 22.77
C LEU A 209 9.93 -42.31 24.16
N PRO A 210 10.84 -42.22 25.15
CA PRO A 210 10.54 -41.60 26.44
C PRO A 210 9.97 -40.18 26.28
N ALA A 211 9.14 -39.74 27.24
CA ALA A 211 8.60 -38.38 27.24
C ALA A 211 9.74 -37.35 27.13
N ASN A 212 9.59 -36.37 26.24
CA ASN A 212 10.54 -35.29 25.90
C ASN A 212 11.69 -35.63 24.94
N VAL A 213 11.91 -36.89 24.55
CA VAL A 213 12.97 -37.23 23.57
C VAL A 213 12.54 -36.91 22.15
N ILE A 214 13.31 -36.05 21.47
CA ILE A 214 13.07 -35.68 20.06
C ILE A 214 13.79 -36.67 19.14
N LEU A 215 15.05 -36.98 19.44
CA LEU A 215 15.93 -37.84 18.64
C LEU A 215 16.81 -38.71 19.55
N GLY A 216 17.08 -39.96 19.15
CA GLY A 216 18.02 -40.85 19.86
C GLY A 216 17.43 -41.55 21.09
N ARG A 217 18.28 -41.90 22.07
CA ARG A 217 17.90 -42.68 23.27
C ARG A 217 17.79 -41.83 24.55
N GLY A 218 17.66 -40.51 24.41
CA GLY A 218 17.77 -39.53 25.50
C GLY A 218 19.19 -38.99 25.67
N VAL A 219 19.34 -37.89 26.40
CA VAL A 219 20.64 -37.23 26.65
C VAL A 219 21.10 -37.51 28.08
N SER A 220 22.33 -38.00 28.24
CA SER A 220 22.90 -38.33 29.55
C SER A 220 24.29 -37.73 29.71
N GLY A 221 24.51 -36.98 30.79
CA GLY A 221 25.79 -36.31 31.09
C GLY A 221 25.59 -34.89 31.61
N GLU A 222 26.67 -34.29 32.12
CA GLU A 222 26.71 -32.89 32.51
C GLU A 222 26.82 -31.97 31.30
N THR A 223 26.07 -30.89 31.35
CA THR A 223 26.00 -29.87 30.30
C THR A 223 27.24 -28.98 30.33
N ARG A 224 27.77 -28.66 29.15
CA ARG A 224 28.87 -27.70 28.95
C ARG A 224 28.40 -26.52 28.11
N GLU A 225 29.08 -25.39 28.26
CA GLU A 225 28.96 -24.25 27.35
C GLU A 225 29.76 -24.52 26.07
N LEU A 226 29.25 -24.07 24.93
CA LEU A 226 29.87 -24.29 23.62
C LEU A 226 31.18 -23.51 23.48
N GLY A 227 31.22 -22.25 23.94
CA GLY A 227 32.41 -21.41 23.91
C GLY A 227 32.98 -21.21 22.50
N VAL A 228 34.29 -20.96 22.41
CA VAL A 228 35.03 -20.93 21.14
C VAL A 228 35.38 -22.36 20.75
N ILE A 229 35.11 -22.73 19.49
CA ILE A 229 35.38 -24.07 18.98
C ILE A 229 36.78 -24.08 18.38
N GLU A 230 37.73 -24.71 19.08
CA GLU A 230 39.14 -24.77 18.66
C GLU A 230 39.54 -26.13 18.06
N ASP A 231 38.89 -27.22 18.50
CA ASP A 231 39.26 -28.59 18.15
C ASP A 231 38.05 -29.54 18.09
N GLU A 232 38.26 -30.75 17.55
CA GLU A 232 37.25 -31.81 17.51
C GLU A 232 36.95 -32.37 18.92
N VAL A 233 35.66 -32.59 19.23
CA VAL A 233 35.20 -33.09 20.52
C VAL A 233 34.40 -34.37 20.33
N LYS A 234 34.86 -35.48 20.92
CA LYS A 234 34.27 -36.81 20.70
C LYS A 234 32.88 -37.02 21.30
N ASN A 235 32.54 -36.34 22.39
CA ASN A 235 31.22 -36.38 23.03
C ASN A 235 31.03 -35.11 23.86
N ILE A 236 29.97 -34.37 23.59
CA ILE A 236 29.59 -33.16 24.30
C ILE A 236 28.09 -33.13 24.51
N VAL A 237 27.66 -32.62 25.66
CA VAL A 237 26.27 -32.33 25.97
C VAL A 237 26.12 -30.82 26.12
N LEU A 238 25.24 -30.23 25.35
CA LEU A 238 25.00 -28.78 25.29
C LEU A 238 23.52 -28.48 25.59
N GLU A 239 23.27 -27.31 26.17
CA GLU A 239 21.94 -26.75 26.39
C GLU A 239 21.79 -25.43 25.64
N GLY A 240 20.73 -25.32 24.85
CA GLY A 240 20.51 -24.14 24.03
C GLY A 240 19.29 -24.28 23.14
N GLU A 241 19.17 -23.41 22.15
CA GLU A 241 18.09 -23.44 21.16
C GLU A 241 18.56 -24.11 19.87
N VAL A 242 17.75 -25.03 19.35
CA VAL A 242 17.87 -25.50 17.97
C VAL A 242 16.87 -24.82 17.07
N PHE A 243 17.28 -24.51 15.85
CA PHE A 243 16.45 -23.80 14.89
C PHE A 243 16.84 -24.05 13.43
N ALA A 244 16.00 -23.53 12.51
CA ALA A 244 16.14 -23.68 11.06
C ALA A 244 16.32 -25.15 10.60
N PRO A 245 15.43 -26.08 11.02
CA PRO A 245 15.55 -27.47 10.64
C PRO A 245 15.25 -27.66 9.14
N GLN A 246 16.13 -28.38 8.45
CA GLN A 246 15.99 -28.74 7.04
C GLN A 246 16.33 -30.22 6.86
N ALA A 247 15.50 -30.95 6.14
CA ALA A 247 15.77 -32.34 5.79
C ALA A 247 15.89 -32.49 4.28
N ASN A 248 17.05 -32.93 3.81
CA ASN A 248 17.30 -33.18 2.39
C ASN A 248 17.41 -34.68 2.14
N LYS A 249 16.64 -35.19 1.17
CA LYS A 249 16.74 -36.59 0.72
C LYS A 249 17.90 -36.73 -0.28
N LEU A 250 18.82 -37.65 -0.02
CA LEU A 250 19.94 -37.95 -0.89
C LEU A 250 19.53 -38.94 -1.99
N LYS A 251 20.28 -38.98 -3.10
CA LYS A 251 20.06 -39.93 -4.20
C LYS A 251 20.09 -41.40 -3.75
N SER A 252 20.75 -41.69 -2.63
CA SER A 252 20.82 -43.02 -2.01
C SER A 252 19.58 -43.40 -1.18
N GLY A 253 18.57 -42.51 -1.07
CA GLY A 253 17.39 -42.69 -0.22
C GLY A 253 17.58 -42.25 1.24
N ALA A 254 18.83 -42.05 1.68
CA ALA A 254 19.15 -41.52 3.00
C ALA A 254 18.73 -40.05 3.16
N TYR A 255 18.39 -39.63 4.38
CA TYR A 255 18.19 -38.22 4.72
C TYR A 255 19.41 -37.63 5.41
N ILE A 256 19.66 -36.36 5.14
CA ILE A 256 20.47 -35.50 5.98
C ILE A 256 19.56 -34.45 6.63
N LEU A 257 19.49 -34.48 7.95
CA LEU A 257 18.90 -33.42 8.76
C LEU A 257 19.99 -32.41 9.08
N LEU A 258 19.76 -31.17 8.65
CA LEU A 258 20.55 -30.00 8.94
C LEU A 258 19.76 -29.14 9.90
N LEU A 259 20.39 -28.68 10.98
CA LEU A 259 19.81 -27.69 11.88
C LEU A 259 20.93 -26.82 12.44
N LYS A 260 20.56 -25.75 13.14
CA LYS A 260 21.51 -24.83 13.78
C LYS A 260 21.25 -24.85 15.28
N PHE A 261 22.32 -24.76 16.06
CA PHE A 261 22.27 -24.69 17.52
C PHE A 261 22.94 -23.41 17.98
N ALA A 262 22.37 -22.74 18.97
CA ALA A 262 23.00 -21.64 19.69
C ALA A 262 22.72 -21.78 21.19
N ASP A 263 23.75 -21.56 22.01
CA ASP A 263 23.61 -21.34 23.44
C ASP A 263 23.90 -19.86 23.78
N LYS A 264 24.07 -19.52 25.06
CA LYS A 264 24.38 -18.16 25.50
C LYS A 264 25.78 -17.67 25.13
N THR A 265 26.66 -18.54 24.62
CA THR A 265 28.07 -18.25 24.34
C THR A 265 28.40 -18.20 22.86
N ASN A 266 27.90 -19.17 22.08
CA ASN A 266 28.21 -19.33 20.66
C ASN A 266 27.18 -20.23 19.95
N GLY A 267 27.42 -20.58 18.68
CA GLY A 267 26.51 -21.39 17.87
C GLY A 267 27.23 -22.21 16.82
N ILE A 268 26.67 -23.38 16.53
CA ILE A 268 27.27 -24.39 15.65
C ILE A 268 26.21 -25.00 14.72
N ALA A 269 26.63 -25.36 13.50
CA ALA A 269 25.78 -26.13 12.62
C ALA A 269 25.69 -27.57 13.11
N CYS A 270 24.53 -28.20 12.96
CA CYS A 270 24.32 -29.58 13.41
C CYS A 270 23.83 -30.47 12.27
N LYS A 271 24.27 -31.73 12.28
CA LYS A 271 23.94 -32.72 11.25
C LYS A 271 23.51 -34.05 11.85
N LYS A 272 22.50 -34.69 11.24
CA LYS A 272 22.17 -36.10 11.47
C LYS A 272 21.89 -36.80 10.13
N PHE A 273 22.48 -37.97 9.96
CA PHE A 273 22.18 -38.85 8.83
C PHE A 273 21.19 -39.93 9.24
N PHE A 274 20.15 -40.12 8.42
CA PHE A 274 19.21 -41.22 8.52
C PHE A 274 19.38 -42.10 7.29
N ALA A 275 19.74 -43.36 7.46
CA ALA A 275 19.89 -44.32 6.38
C ALA A 275 19.26 -45.64 6.79
N ALA A 276 18.69 -46.36 5.83
CA ALA A 276 18.13 -47.68 6.08
C ALA A 276 19.22 -48.62 6.61
N ARG A 277 19.00 -49.16 7.82
CA ARG A 277 19.88 -50.14 8.47
C ARG A 277 19.02 -51.26 9.05
N GLY A 278 19.30 -52.51 8.69
CA GLY A 278 18.57 -53.67 9.21
C GLY A 278 17.13 -53.76 8.68
N LYS A 279 16.14 -53.83 9.58
CA LYS A 279 14.70 -54.00 9.25
C LYS A 279 13.93 -52.70 9.02
N THR A 280 14.58 -51.54 9.11
CA THR A 280 13.92 -50.22 8.96
C THR A 280 13.60 -49.96 7.49
N THR A 281 12.34 -49.68 7.18
CA THR A 281 11.89 -49.35 5.82
C THR A 281 12.12 -47.87 5.49
N GLN A 282 12.00 -47.49 4.23
CA GLN A 282 12.08 -46.08 3.83
C GLN A 282 10.92 -45.25 4.38
N GLU A 283 9.72 -45.85 4.49
CA GLU A 283 8.53 -45.21 5.08
C GLU A 283 8.75 -44.90 6.57
N ASP A 284 9.42 -45.80 7.31
CA ASP A 284 9.76 -45.57 8.71
C ASP A 284 10.71 -44.36 8.87
N ILE A 285 11.66 -44.19 7.94
CA ILE A 285 12.60 -43.05 7.94
C ILE A 285 11.87 -41.76 7.59
N ASP A 286 11.02 -41.78 6.57
CA ASP A 286 10.23 -40.61 6.15
C ASP A 286 9.35 -40.13 7.33
N ALA A 287 8.65 -41.04 8.01
CA ALA A 287 7.83 -40.74 9.18
C ALA A 287 8.65 -40.25 10.38
N GLU A 288 9.85 -40.80 10.61
CA GLU A 288 10.75 -40.35 11.68
C GLU A 288 11.23 -38.92 11.46
N VAL A 289 11.65 -38.58 10.23
CA VAL A 289 12.11 -37.24 9.86
C VAL A 289 10.98 -36.23 9.99
N GLU A 290 9.77 -36.54 9.49
CA GLU A 290 8.61 -35.65 9.60
C GLU A 290 8.24 -35.41 11.08
N ARG A 291 8.28 -36.45 11.92
CA ARG A 291 8.06 -36.34 13.36
C ARG A 291 9.09 -35.41 14.01
N ILE A 292 10.37 -35.53 13.66
CA ILE A 292 11.44 -34.67 14.20
C ILE A 292 11.24 -33.22 13.77
N LEU A 293 10.99 -32.97 12.48
CA LEU A 293 10.72 -31.62 11.97
C LEU A 293 9.51 -30.98 12.66
N LYS A 294 8.44 -31.75 12.86
CA LYS A 294 7.24 -31.30 13.59
C LYS A 294 7.54 -31.03 15.07
N ALA A 295 8.38 -31.83 15.71
CA ALA A 295 8.76 -31.66 17.11
C ALA A 295 9.66 -30.44 17.34
N ILE A 296 10.55 -30.10 16.39
CA ILE A 296 11.40 -28.90 16.45
C ILE A 296 10.59 -27.64 16.09
N GLY A 297 9.71 -27.73 15.07
CA GLY A 297 8.96 -26.58 14.58
C GLY A 297 9.87 -25.48 14.03
N LYS A 298 9.62 -24.22 14.41
CA LYS A 298 10.47 -23.07 14.03
C LYS A 298 11.74 -22.94 14.88
N GLY A 299 11.76 -23.59 16.03
CA GLY A 299 12.85 -23.63 16.99
C GLY A 299 12.34 -24.08 18.36
N CYS A 300 13.23 -24.66 19.16
CA CYS A 300 12.91 -25.06 20.53
C CYS A 300 14.18 -25.21 21.37
N SER A 301 14.04 -25.04 22.69
CA SER A 301 15.11 -25.30 23.64
C SER A 301 15.31 -26.81 23.84
N VAL A 302 16.57 -27.25 23.79
CA VAL A 302 16.94 -28.67 23.86
C VAL A 302 18.20 -28.89 24.69
N ARG A 303 18.31 -30.10 25.25
CA ARG A 303 19.61 -30.69 25.54
C ARG A 303 20.00 -31.51 24.32
N ILE A 304 21.20 -31.27 23.79
CA ILE A 304 21.72 -31.94 22.60
C ILE A 304 23.03 -32.64 22.93
N GLN A 305 23.15 -33.90 22.53
CA GLN A 305 24.34 -34.71 22.71
C GLN A 305 24.89 -35.14 21.37
N GLY A 306 26.21 -35.05 21.20
CA GLY A 306 26.87 -35.49 19.98
C GLY A 306 28.36 -35.26 19.99
N LYS A 307 28.96 -35.28 18.80
CA LYS A 307 30.39 -35.05 18.59
C LYS A 307 30.61 -33.87 17.64
N ILE A 308 31.64 -33.06 17.90
CA ILE A 308 32.03 -31.94 17.05
C ILE A 308 33.22 -32.40 16.19
N GLU A 309 33.06 -32.37 14.87
CA GLU A 309 34.08 -32.75 13.89
C GLU A 309 34.15 -31.72 12.75
N TYR A 310 35.31 -31.58 12.11
CA TYR A 310 35.47 -30.64 11.00
C TYR A 310 34.83 -31.19 9.71
N ASP A 311 33.86 -30.46 9.16
CA ASP A 311 33.14 -30.86 7.95
C ASP A 311 33.73 -30.16 6.71
N LYS A 312 34.40 -30.93 5.85
CA LYS A 312 35.05 -30.40 4.64
C LYS A 312 34.10 -29.79 3.62
N PHE A 313 32.81 -30.13 3.64
CA PHE A 313 31.84 -29.59 2.69
C PHE A 313 31.37 -28.20 3.12
N ILE A 314 31.19 -27.99 4.43
CA ILE A 314 30.86 -26.68 5.00
C ILE A 314 32.12 -25.83 5.25
N SER A 315 33.29 -26.47 5.34
CA SER A 315 34.56 -25.89 5.76
C SER A 315 34.47 -25.23 7.13
N ASP A 316 33.83 -25.93 8.08
CA ASP A 316 33.61 -25.47 9.45
C ASP A 316 33.38 -26.67 10.40
N TYR A 317 33.48 -26.45 11.71
CA TYR A 317 33.14 -27.45 12.70
C TYR A 317 31.62 -27.65 12.81
N VAL A 318 31.20 -28.91 12.89
CA VAL A 318 29.79 -29.30 12.90
C VAL A 318 29.52 -30.29 14.03
N LEU A 319 28.41 -30.08 14.75
CA LEU A 319 27.90 -31.02 15.74
C LEU A 319 27.12 -32.15 15.05
N PHE A 320 27.70 -33.35 15.01
CA PHE A 320 26.98 -34.56 14.61
C PHE A 320 26.15 -35.07 15.77
N ILE A 321 24.83 -35.04 15.61
CA ILE A 321 23.88 -35.27 16.70
C ILE A 321 23.75 -36.77 16.97
N ASP A 322 23.84 -37.17 18.24
CA ASP A 322 23.53 -38.53 18.68
C ASP A 322 22.12 -38.62 19.26
N SER A 323 21.82 -37.76 20.22
CA SER A 323 20.53 -37.65 20.91
C SER A 323 20.13 -36.19 21.11
N MET A 324 18.82 -35.92 21.17
CA MET A 324 18.27 -34.61 21.45
C MET A 324 16.96 -34.74 22.23
N GLU A 325 16.83 -34.00 23.33
CA GLU A 325 15.65 -33.98 24.17
C GLU A 325 15.19 -32.54 24.42
N ARG A 326 13.88 -32.35 24.54
CA ARG A 326 13.29 -31.04 24.81
C ARG A 326 13.66 -30.62 26.23
N TYR A 327 14.21 -29.42 26.35
CA TYR A 327 14.51 -28.76 27.61
C TYR A 327 13.48 -27.66 27.84
N THR A 328 12.91 -27.59 29.03
CA THR A 328 11.99 -26.51 29.40
C THR A 328 12.78 -25.48 30.17
N VAL A 329 12.98 -24.30 29.57
CA VAL A 329 13.56 -23.15 30.26
C VAL A 329 12.53 -22.65 31.27
N PRO A 330 12.86 -22.56 32.57
CA PRO A 330 11.98 -21.93 33.55
C PRO A 330 11.62 -20.51 33.09
N GLN A 331 10.33 -20.22 32.98
CA GLN A 331 9.88 -18.87 32.64
C GLN A 331 9.60 -18.08 33.92
N ARG A 332 9.83 -16.77 33.87
CA ARG A 332 9.41 -15.85 34.94
C ARG A 332 7.88 -15.89 35.07
N GLU A 333 7.41 -15.94 36.31
CA GLU A 333 5.99 -15.93 36.69
C GLU A 333 5.78 -14.88 37.79
N ASP A 334 4.64 -14.20 37.74
CA ASP A 334 4.21 -13.29 38.80
C ASP A 334 3.50 -14.12 39.89
N MET A 335 4.00 -14.06 41.14
CA MET A 335 3.50 -14.89 42.25
C MET A 335 2.67 -14.10 43.28
N ALA A 336 2.57 -12.78 43.15
CA ALA A 336 1.80 -11.93 44.05
C ALA A 336 0.31 -12.32 44.08
N GLU A 337 -0.35 -12.17 45.22
CA GLU A 337 -1.79 -12.46 45.33
C GLU A 337 -2.63 -11.45 44.52
N VAL A 338 -2.31 -10.17 44.64
CA VAL A 338 -2.95 -9.08 43.90
C VAL A 338 -1.97 -8.56 42.85
N LYS A 339 -2.34 -8.70 41.57
CA LYS A 339 -1.50 -8.35 40.43
C LYS A 339 -1.50 -6.86 40.12
N ARG A 340 -0.33 -6.32 39.76
CA ARG A 340 -0.16 -4.97 39.24
C ARG A 340 -0.69 -4.81 37.80
N VAL A 341 -0.62 -3.58 37.29
CA VAL A 341 -0.86 -3.24 35.89
C VAL A 341 0.31 -2.40 35.40
N GLU A 342 0.90 -2.75 34.26
CA GLU A 342 1.90 -1.90 33.61
C GLU A 342 1.22 -0.83 32.76
N LEU A 343 1.64 0.42 32.94
CA LEU A 343 1.07 1.60 32.27
C LEU A 343 2.03 2.27 31.29
N HIS A 344 3.30 1.84 31.25
CA HIS A 344 4.34 2.39 30.38
C HIS A 344 5.15 1.24 29.76
N ALA A 345 4.82 0.89 28.51
CA ALA A 345 5.47 -0.21 27.80
C ALA A 345 5.57 0.04 26.30
N HIS A 346 6.76 -0.22 25.77
CA HIS A 346 7.14 -0.08 24.37
C HIS A 346 7.18 -1.44 23.68
N THR A 347 6.84 -1.41 22.39
CA THR A 347 6.84 -2.58 21.52
C THR A 347 7.80 -2.37 20.35
N LYS A 348 7.93 -3.38 19.49
CA LYS A 348 8.66 -3.29 18.22
C LYS A 348 8.23 -2.12 17.31
N MET A 349 7.12 -1.44 17.61
CA MET A 349 6.66 -0.24 16.89
C MET A 349 7.32 1.06 17.38
N SER A 350 7.98 1.07 18.54
CA SER A 350 8.92 2.11 18.94
C SER A 350 10.20 1.98 18.11
N ALA A 351 10.30 2.82 17.09
CA ALA A 351 11.22 2.63 15.96
C ALA A 351 12.69 2.52 16.40
N LEU A 352 13.32 1.40 16.05
CA LEU A 352 14.72 1.08 16.35
C LEU A 352 15.12 1.18 17.83
N ASP A 353 14.17 1.01 18.76
CA ASP A 353 14.42 1.13 20.20
C ASP A 353 13.97 -0.11 20.98
N ALA A 354 12.67 -0.43 20.98
CA ALA A 354 12.16 -1.57 21.73
C ALA A 354 12.07 -2.85 20.87
N VAL A 355 12.24 -4.00 21.53
CA VAL A 355 12.30 -5.32 20.89
C VAL A 355 11.14 -6.25 21.27
N VAL A 356 10.16 -5.77 22.06
CA VAL A 356 9.02 -6.56 22.51
C VAL A 356 7.94 -6.66 21.43
N PRO A 357 7.60 -7.85 20.90
CA PRO A 357 6.44 -7.99 20.03
C PRO A 357 5.14 -7.65 20.80
N PRO A 358 4.20 -6.86 20.25
CA PRO A 358 2.94 -6.52 20.91
C PRO A 358 2.18 -7.76 21.42
N LYS A 359 2.17 -8.82 20.60
CA LYS A 359 1.59 -10.11 20.97
C LYS A 359 2.20 -10.71 22.24
N LEU A 360 3.54 -10.76 22.35
CA LEU A 360 4.21 -11.38 23.49
C LEU A 360 4.01 -10.58 24.78
N LEU A 361 3.92 -9.24 24.69
CA LEU A 361 3.60 -8.38 25.83
C LEU A 361 2.23 -8.76 26.42
N VAL A 362 1.20 -8.83 25.56
CA VAL A 362 -0.17 -9.19 25.97
C VAL A 362 -0.27 -10.62 26.47
N GLU A 363 0.37 -11.58 25.79
CA GLU A 363 0.40 -12.99 26.23
C GLU A 363 1.08 -13.15 27.59
N THR A 364 2.14 -12.38 27.86
CA THR A 364 2.86 -12.43 29.15
C THR A 364 2.03 -11.83 30.27
N ALA A 365 1.45 -10.65 30.07
CA ALA A 365 0.58 -10.04 31.08
C ALA A 365 -0.63 -10.94 31.41
N ALA A 366 -1.22 -11.58 30.40
CA ALA A 366 -2.31 -12.53 30.60
C ALA A 366 -1.87 -13.80 31.34
N ARG A 367 -0.68 -14.34 31.01
CA ARG A 367 -0.09 -15.49 31.71
C ARG A 367 0.19 -15.19 33.19
N TRP A 368 0.67 -13.98 33.49
CA TRP A 368 0.88 -13.51 34.86
C TRP A 368 -0.41 -13.14 35.60
N GLY A 369 -1.58 -13.27 34.97
CA GLY A 369 -2.88 -13.01 35.59
C GLY A 369 -3.18 -11.53 35.81
N TRP A 370 -2.52 -10.63 35.08
CA TRP A 370 -2.78 -9.19 35.19
C TRP A 370 -4.15 -8.83 34.61
N PRO A 371 -4.88 -7.88 35.20
CA PRO A 371 -6.20 -7.50 34.70
C PRO A 371 -6.12 -6.63 33.42
N ALA A 372 -5.01 -5.91 33.25
CA ALA A 372 -4.79 -5.03 32.11
C ALA A 372 -3.29 -4.84 31.82
N VAL A 373 -2.99 -4.34 30.62
CA VAL A 373 -1.65 -3.87 30.21
C VAL A 373 -1.78 -2.69 29.25
N ALA A 374 -0.97 -1.65 29.43
CA ALA A 374 -0.90 -0.53 28.51
C ALA A 374 0.14 -0.72 27.40
N ILE A 375 -0.08 -0.04 26.28
CA ILE A 375 0.88 0.08 25.19
C ILE A 375 1.07 1.57 24.92
N THR A 376 2.31 2.05 25.03
CA THR A 376 2.66 3.48 24.99
C THR A 376 3.87 3.72 24.10
N ASP A 377 3.83 3.22 22.86
CA ASP A 377 4.93 3.38 21.91
C ASP A 377 5.29 4.85 21.64
N HIS A 378 6.57 5.09 21.28
CA HIS A 378 7.11 6.43 21.03
C HIS A 378 6.46 7.11 19.83
N GLY A 379 5.62 8.11 20.11
CA GLY A 379 4.94 8.96 19.15
C GLY A 379 3.92 8.23 18.27
N VAL A 380 3.72 6.92 18.44
CA VAL A 380 2.93 6.11 17.51
C VAL A 380 2.02 5.13 18.22
N VAL A 381 0.99 4.64 17.52
CA VAL A 381 0.00 3.70 18.04
C VAL A 381 -0.09 2.39 17.22
N GLN A 382 0.94 2.08 16.43
CA GLN A 382 0.90 1.03 15.40
C GLN A 382 0.76 -0.40 15.95
N ALA A 383 1.03 -0.60 17.24
CA ALA A 383 0.87 -1.89 17.90
C ALA A 383 -0.59 -2.23 18.27
N PHE A 384 -1.50 -1.25 18.23
CA PHE A 384 -2.88 -1.43 18.67
C PHE A 384 -3.64 -2.56 17.96
N PRO A 385 -3.56 -2.72 16.63
CA PRO A 385 -4.29 -3.77 15.92
C PRO A 385 -3.83 -5.18 16.34
N GLU A 386 -2.51 -5.40 16.46
CA GLU A 386 -1.95 -6.68 16.90
C GLU A 386 -2.31 -7.00 18.35
N ALA A 387 -2.26 -6.01 19.23
CA ALA A 387 -2.66 -6.15 20.63
C ALA A 387 -4.15 -6.51 20.77
N MET A 388 -5.03 -5.82 20.04
CA MET A 388 -6.47 -6.12 19.98
C MET A 388 -6.72 -7.56 19.51
N ASN A 389 -6.08 -7.98 18.42
CA ASN A 389 -6.23 -9.33 17.87
C ASN A 389 -5.74 -10.41 18.84
N THR A 390 -4.65 -10.14 19.57
CA THR A 390 -4.10 -11.05 20.58
C THR A 390 -5.05 -11.19 21.77
N ALA A 391 -5.53 -10.08 22.33
CA ALA A 391 -6.49 -10.11 23.44
C ALA A 391 -7.78 -10.87 23.06
N ARG A 392 -8.31 -10.65 21.85
CA ARG A 392 -9.45 -11.41 21.31
C ARG A 392 -9.18 -12.91 21.21
N ALA A 393 -7.99 -13.29 20.74
CA ALA A 393 -7.60 -14.70 20.62
C ALA A 393 -7.48 -15.37 22.00
N LEU A 394 -6.97 -14.67 23.01
CA LEU A 394 -6.90 -15.14 24.39
C LEU A 394 -8.29 -15.25 25.01
N LYS A 395 -9.17 -14.27 24.79
CA LYS A 395 -10.56 -14.30 25.27
C LYS A 395 -11.32 -15.52 24.76
N LYS A 396 -11.13 -15.88 23.48
CA LYS A 396 -11.69 -17.13 22.90
C LYS A 396 -11.15 -18.40 23.56
N LYS A 397 -9.97 -18.35 24.18
CA LYS A 397 -9.36 -19.45 24.95
C LYS A 397 -9.72 -19.41 26.45
N GLY A 398 -10.57 -18.46 26.88
CA GLY A 398 -11.01 -18.32 28.27
C GLY A 398 -10.17 -17.37 29.13
N THR A 399 -9.19 -16.66 28.55
CA THR A 399 -8.36 -15.68 29.27
C THR A 399 -8.69 -14.28 28.79
N ASP A 400 -9.35 -13.47 29.62
CA ASP A 400 -9.71 -12.09 29.29
C ASP A 400 -8.64 -11.13 29.84
N ILE A 401 -8.10 -10.27 28.98
CA ILE A 401 -7.15 -9.23 29.37
C ILE A 401 -7.53 -7.92 28.68
N LYS A 402 -7.55 -6.84 29.45
CA LYS A 402 -7.84 -5.50 28.93
C LYS A 402 -6.57 -4.83 28.40
N ILE A 403 -6.67 -4.23 27.22
CA ILE A 403 -5.60 -3.40 26.67
C ILE A 403 -5.92 -1.94 26.98
N ILE A 404 -4.94 -1.20 27.50
CA ILE A 404 -5.01 0.26 27.66
C ILE A 404 -4.25 0.89 26.50
N TYR A 405 -4.98 1.56 25.63
CA TYR A 405 -4.45 2.14 24.40
C TYR A 405 -3.83 3.51 24.68
N GLY A 406 -2.52 3.63 24.53
CA GLY A 406 -1.78 4.85 24.82
C GLY A 406 -0.66 5.16 23.84
N MET A 407 0.10 6.22 24.15
CA MET A 407 1.26 6.68 23.41
C MET A 407 2.18 7.42 24.36
N GLU A 408 3.49 7.24 24.21
CA GLU A 408 4.45 8.20 24.78
C GLU A 408 4.75 9.29 23.74
N GLY A 409 4.30 10.51 24.00
CA GLY A 409 4.47 11.65 23.11
C GLY A 409 5.73 12.47 23.38
N TYR A 410 6.02 13.40 22.47
CA TYR A 410 7.08 14.39 22.60
C TYR A 410 6.47 15.79 22.76
N LEU A 411 6.30 16.25 24.01
CA LEU A 411 5.70 17.52 24.37
C LEU A 411 6.67 18.70 24.12
N LEU A 412 6.17 19.77 23.53
CA LEU A 412 6.81 21.08 23.46
C LEU A 412 5.99 22.08 24.27
N ASP A 413 6.64 23.02 24.96
CA ASP A 413 5.91 24.13 25.58
C ASP A 413 5.36 25.07 24.49
N LYS A 414 6.23 25.46 23.55
CA LYS A 414 5.87 26.26 22.38
C LYS A 414 6.25 25.55 21.08
N PRO A 415 5.54 25.80 19.96
CA PRO A 415 5.83 25.14 18.69
C PRO A 415 7.27 25.36 18.17
N GLU A 416 7.91 26.46 18.54
CA GLU A 416 9.26 26.84 18.10
C GLU A 416 10.37 26.20 18.95
N ASP A 417 10.02 25.57 20.08
CA ASP A 417 11.01 25.02 20.99
C ASP A 417 11.77 23.86 20.37
N THR A 418 13.06 23.80 20.66
CA THR A 418 13.97 22.78 20.14
C THR A 418 14.01 21.53 21.00
N ARG A 419 13.66 21.65 22.29
CA ARG A 419 13.68 20.57 23.27
C ARG A 419 12.26 20.07 23.49
N ALA A 420 12.06 18.78 23.28
CA ALA A 420 10.82 18.09 23.62
C ALA A 420 11.00 17.23 24.88
N TYR A 421 9.93 17.11 25.66
CA TYR A 421 9.83 16.28 26.85
C TYR A 421 8.96 15.06 26.58
N HIS A 422 9.22 13.95 27.24
CA HIS A 422 8.33 12.80 27.16
C HIS A 422 7.06 13.04 27.98
N ILE A 423 5.95 12.44 27.53
CA ILE A 423 4.63 12.56 28.16
C ILE A 423 3.81 11.30 27.85
N ILE A 424 3.10 10.76 28.83
CA ILE A 424 2.27 9.57 28.62
C ILE A 424 0.82 9.98 28.35
N PHE A 425 0.22 9.40 27.32
CA PHE A 425 -1.20 9.51 27.01
C PHE A 425 -1.86 8.15 27.12
N LEU A 426 -2.96 8.05 27.87
CA LEU A 426 -3.81 6.87 27.93
C LEU A 426 -5.23 7.24 27.53
N ALA A 427 -5.77 6.61 26.49
CA ALA A 427 -7.14 6.83 26.07
C ALA A 427 -8.11 6.20 27.09
N LYS A 428 -8.88 7.04 27.78
CA LYS A 428 -9.87 6.62 28.77
C LYS A 428 -11.11 6.00 28.12
N ASN A 429 -11.52 6.50 26.97
CA ASN A 429 -12.72 6.07 26.26
C ASN A 429 -12.57 6.31 24.74
N LYS A 430 -13.63 6.05 23.96
CA LYS A 430 -13.61 6.25 22.50
C LYS A 430 -13.32 7.70 22.07
N THR A 431 -13.79 8.69 22.83
CA THR A 431 -13.47 10.12 22.58
C THR A 431 -11.98 10.36 22.76
N GLY A 432 -11.40 9.83 23.85
CA GLY A 432 -9.96 9.87 24.09
C GLY A 432 -9.15 9.18 23.00
N LEU A 433 -9.61 8.04 22.49
CA LEU A 433 -8.96 7.33 21.38
C LEU A 433 -8.98 8.16 20.09
N TYR A 434 -10.13 8.73 19.75
CA TYR A 434 -10.28 9.60 18.59
C TYR A 434 -9.36 10.83 18.68
N ASN A 435 -9.29 11.46 19.86
CA ASN A 435 -8.38 12.57 20.13
C ASN A 435 -6.90 12.15 20.09
N LEU A 436 -6.56 10.96 20.62
CA LEU A 436 -5.22 10.39 20.51
C LEU A 436 -4.80 10.22 19.05
N TYR A 437 -5.70 9.75 18.19
CA TYR A 437 -5.42 9.63 16.75
C TYR A 437 -5.22 10.99 16.08
N LYS A 438 -5.96 12.02 16.47
CA LYS A 438 -5.70 13.40 16.01
C LYS A 438 -4.34 13.90 16.45
N LEU A 439 -3.98 13.69 17.71
CA LEU A 439 -2.67 14.10 18.25
C LEU A 439 -1.52 13.40 17.51
N VAL A 440 -1.59 12.08 17.31
CA VAL A 440 -0.62 11.34 16.48
C VAL A 440 -0.51 11.94 15.08
N SER A 441 -1.64 12.30 14.48
CA SER A 441 -1.66 12.83 13.12
C SER A 441 -1.03 14.22 13.02
N LEU A 442 -1.39 15.12 13.93
CA LEU A 442 -0.83 16.47 14.01
C LEU A 442 0.67 16.44 14.26
N SER A 443 1.13 15.53 15.12
CA SER A 443 2.56 15.37 15.44
C SER A 443 3.39 14.88 14.24
N HIS A 444 2.80 14.07 13.37
CA HIS A 444 3.46 13.55 12.16
C HIS A 444 3.33 14.45 10.93
N ILE A 445 2.35 15.35 10.89
CA ILE A 445 2.07 16.16 9.69
C ILE A 445 2.52 17.61 9.85
N ARG A 446 2.24 18.22 11.00
CA ARG A 446 2.42 19.66 11.23
C ARG A 446 3.59 19.98 12.16
N TYR A 447 3.76 19.18 13.20
CA TYR A 447 4.71 19.46 14.28
C TYR A 447 5.89 18.49 14.32
N PHE A 448 6.16 17.79 13.21
CA PHE A 448 7.33 16.95 13.07
C PHE A 448 8.60 17.82 13.07
N ARG A 449 9.58 17.49 13.93
CA ARG A 449 10.83 18.25 14.08
C ARG A 449 12.05 17.36 13.89
N GLY A 450 13.15 17.92 13.39
CA GLY A 450 14.42 17.23 13.20
C GLY A 450 14.64 16.73 11.76
N THR A 451 15.73 15.98 11.55
CA THR A 451 16.11 15.46 10.22
C THR A 451 15.46 14.11 9.95
N LYS A 452 15.46 13.64 8.70
CA LYS A 452 14.90 12.31 8.32
C LYS A 452 15.38 11.14 9.19
N LYS A 453 16.60 11.21 9.77
CA LYS A 453 17.18 10.15 10.61
C LYS A 453 16.96 10.33 12.12
N ARG A 454 16.67 11.54 12.60
CA ARG A 454 16.54 11.85 14.04
C ARG A 454 15.28 12.66 14.36
N GLY A 455 14.32 12.63 13.45
CA GLY A 455 13.10 13.41 13.56
C GLY A 455 12.15 12.81 14.59
N ARG A 456 11.47 13.68 15.34
CA ARG A 456 10.51 13.32 16.37
C ARG A 456 9.14 13.95 16.05
N PRO A 457 8.05 13.20 16.19
CA PRO A 457 6.70 13.73 16.05
C PRO A 457 6.32 14.48 17.34
N CYS A 458 6.52 15.79 17.35
CA CYS A 458 6.31 16.62 18.54
C CYS A 458 4.88 17.16 18.65
N LEU A 459 4.48 17.56 19.85
CA LEU A 459 3.17 18.12 20.16
C LEU A 459 3.29 19.34 21.06
N PRO A 460 2.86 20.53 20.63
CA PRO A 460 2.75 21.69 21.51
C PRO A 460 1.71 21.48 22.60
N ARG A 461 1.98 21.95 23.82
CA ARG A 461 1.07 21.85 24.98
C ARG A 461 -0.33 22.41 24.70
N ALA A 462 -0.40 23.56 24.02
CA ALA A 462 -1.67 24.16 23.63
C ALA A 462 -2.53 23.26 22.71
N VAL A 463 -1.90 22.44 21.86
CA VAL A 463 -2.61 21.50 20.99
C VAL A 463 -3.11 20.31 21.81
N LEU A 464 -2.30 19.81 22.75
CA LEU A 464 -2.74 18.77 23.68
C LEU A 464 -3.96 19.23 24.48
N GLU A 465 -3.96 20.45 25.03
CA GLU A 465 -5.09 20.98 25.79
C GLU A 465 -6.40 21.03 24.98
N GLN A 466 -6.32 21.37 23.69
CA GLN A 466 -7.49 21.36 22.79
C GLN A 466 -8.11 19.97 22.61
N TYR A 467 -7.30 18.91 22.62
CA TYR A 467 -7.72 17.53 22.40
C TYR A 467 -7.57 16.65 23.65
N ARG A 468 -7.50 17.23 24.84
CA ARG A 468 -7.26 16.49 26.10
C ARG A 468 -8.46 15.66 26.56
N GLU A 469 -9.67 15.98 26.09
CA GLU A 469 -10.87 15.29 26.51
C GLU A 469 -10.75 13.77 26.29
N GLY A 470 -11.04 13.00 27.35
CA GLY A 470 -10.96 11.54 27.32
C GLY A 470 -9.54 10.98 27.38
N ILE A 471 -8.51 11.80 27.54
CA ILE A 471 -7.11 11.36 27.68
C ILE A 471 -6.65 11.57 29.11
N ILE A 472 -6.02 10.53 29.69
CA ILE A 472 -5.30 10.61 30.97
C ILE A 472 -3.83 10.86 30.65
N VAL A 473 -3.22 11.84 31.31
CA VAL A 473 -1.86 12.30 31.05
C VAL A 473 -0.92 11.98 32.22
N GLY A 474 0.17 11.26 31.94
CA GLY A 474 1.23 10.92 32.89
C GLY A 474 2.51 11.73 32.70
N SER A 475 3.29 11.94 33.77
CA SER A 475 4.51 12.74 33.75
C SER A 475 5.70 12.08 33.04
N ALA A 476 5.57 10.82 32.64
CA ALA A 476 6.56 10.02 31.91
C ALA A 476 7.87 9.77 32.68
N CYS A 477 8.88 9.32 31.92
CA CYS A 477 10.18 8.87 32.39
C CYS A 477 11.14 10.03 32.76
N GLU A 478 12.42 9.74 32.82
CA GLU A 478 13.47 10.71 33.09
C GLU A 478 13.66 11.75 32.00
N ALA A 479 13.20 11.47 30.77
CA ALA A 479 13.07 12.44 29.70
C ALA A 479 11.79 13.31 29.82
N GLY A 480 10.92 13.00 30.78
CA GLY A 480 9.76 13.79 31.15
C GLY A 480 10.11 15.16 31.75
N GLU A 481 9.20 16.11 31.62
CA GLU A 481 9.42 17.50 32.03
C GLU A 481 9.71 17.62 33.54
N LEU A 482 8.93 16.89 34.36
CA LEU A 482 9.03 16.94 35.82
C LEU A 482 10.39 16.43 36.32
N ILE A 483 10.80 15.23 35.88
CA ILE A 483 12.07 14.64 36.30
C ILE A 483 13.25 15.50 35.81
N ARG A 484 13.20 16.01 34.57
CA ARG A 484 14.24 16.94 34.08
C ARG A 484 14.28 18.24 34.88
N GLY A 485 13.14 18.73 35.36
CA GLY A 485 13.08 19.87 36.27
C GLY A 485 13.77 19.58 37.61
N ILE A 486 13.50 18.41 38.20
CA ILE A 486 14.11 17.97 39.47
C ILE A 486 15.63 17.84 39.32
N VAL A 487 16.11 17.12 38.29
CA VAL A 487 17.54 16.92 38.04
C VAL A 487 18.26 18.24 37.73
N ALA A 488 17.56 19.21 37.13
CA ALA A 488 18.10 20.55 36.89
C ALA A 488 18.07 21.47 38.11
N GLY A 489 17.54 21.02 39.26
CA GLY A 489 17.44 21.81 40.48
C GLY A 489 16.49 23.02 40.36
N ARG A 490 15.41 22.90 39.58
CA ARG A 490 14.40 23.98 39.47
C ARG A 490 13.73 24.24 40.83
N PRO A 491 13.31 25.49 41.12
CA PRO A 491 12.57 25.83 42.33
C PRO A 491 11.31 24.97 42.53
N ASP A 492 10.95 24.70 43.79
CA ASP A 492 9.78 23.87 44.13
C ASP A 492 8.47 24.42 43.55
N GLU A 493 8.32 25.74 43.48
CA GLU A 493 7.16 26.41 42.87
C GLU A 493 7.00 26.04 41.39
N ASP A 494 8.09 26.02 40.62
CA ASP A 494 8.07 25.63 39.22
C ASP A 494 7.73 24.13 39.06
N LEU A 495 8.29 23.28 39.92
CA LEU A 495 8.00 21.84 39.91
C LEU A 495 6.54 21.55 40.23
N GLU A 496 5.94 22.32 41.13
CA GLU A 496 4.52 22.22 41.46
C GLU A 496 3.62 22.65 40.30
N GLU A 497 3.96 23.73 39.59
CA GLU A 497 3.22 24.14 38.38
C GLU A 497 3.30 23.08 37.27
N ILE A 498 4.48 22.50 37.05
CA ILE A 498 4.66 21.39 36.10
C ILE A 498 3.80 20.19 36.52
N ALA A 499 3.86 19.78 37.80
CA ALA A 499 3.15 18.62 38.31
C ALA A 499 1.61 18.77 38.25
N LYS A 500 1.07 19.99 38.39
CA LYS A 500 -0.38 20.26 38.28
C LYS A 500 -0.96 19.85 36.93
N PHE A 501 -0.17 19.96 35.87
CA PHE A 501 -0.59 19.65 34.50
C PHE A 501 -0.93 18.16 34.29
N TYR A 502 -0.36 17.26 35.08
CA TYR A 502 -0.50 15.81 34.89
C TYR A 502 -1.65 15.23 35.73
N ASP A 503 -2.28 14.17 35.23
CA ASP A 503 -3.34 13.45 35.96
C ASP A 503 -2.75 12.46 36.97
N PHE A 504 -1.59 11.89 36.66
CA PHE A 504 -0.78 11.09 37.57
C PHE A 504 0.71 11.38 37.40
N LEU A 505 1.47 11.17 38.47
CA LEU A 505 2.93 11.33 38.47
C LEU A 505 3.60 9.96 38.47
N GLU A 506 4.56 9.81 37.56
CA GLU A 506 5.31 8.57 37.34
C GLU A 506 6.63 8.56 38.10
N ILE A 507 6.96 7.39 38.64
CA ILE A 507 8.29 7.03 39.13
C ILE A 507 8.71 5.70 38.52
N GLN A 508 10.01 5.50 38.37
CA GLN A 508 10.58 4.30 37.76
C GLN A 508 11.59 3.62 38.69
N PRO A 509 11.86 2.32 38.50
CA PRO A 509 12.98 1.64 39.11
C PRO A 509 14.25 2.49 39.00
N ILE A 510 15.01 2.62 40.09
CA ILE A 510 16.12 3.57 40.15
C ILE A 510 17.18 3.26 39.09
N HIS A 511 17.40 1.97 38.82
CA HIS A 511 18.39 1.53 37.84
C HIS A 511 18.02 1.82 36.39
N ASN A 512 16.77 2.17 36.08
CA ASN A 512 16.42 2.72 34.77
C ASN A 512 17.24 3.99 34.46
N ASN A 513 17.61 4.72 35.52
CA ASN A 513 18.29 6.01 35.47
C ASN A 513 19.78 5.92 35.83
N ASP A 514 20.38 4.73 35.81
CA ASP A 514 21.81 4.54 36.14
C ASP A 514 22.75 5.40 35.30
N PHE A 515 22.36 5.73 34.06
CA PHE A 515 23.13 6.61 33.19
C PHE A 515 23.30 8.04 33.75
N LEU A 516 22.39 8.50 34.62
CA LEU A 516 22.53 9.79 35.30
C LEU A 516 23.71 9.79 36.28
N LYS A 517 24.09 8.63 36.83
CA LYS A 517 25.29 8.49 37.68
C LYS A 517 26.59 8.49 36.87
N ILE A 518 26.52 8.12 35.60
CA ILE A 518 27.70 7.93 34.73
C ILE A 518 28.11 9.24 34.05
N ASP A 519 27.16 10.13 33.80
CA ASP A 519 27.38 11.38 33.11
C ASP A 519 27.61 12.53 34.10
N ASP A 520 28.86 12.98 34.21
CA ASP A 520 29.33 14.03 35.13
C ASP A 520 28.57 15.37 35.02
N ARG A 521 27.74 15.54 33.98
CA ARG A 521 26.87 16.71 33.83
C ARG A 521 25.67 16.71 34.79
N PHE A 522 25.31 15.58 35.37
CA PHE A 522 24.20 15.47 36.31
C PHE A 522 24.70 15.43 37.76
N PRO A 523 24.00 16.08 38.70
CA PRO A 523 24.37 16.10 40.11
C PRO A 523 23.95 14.81 40.84
N ILE A 524 24.17 13.64 40.23
CA ILE A 524 23.71 12.33 40.69
C ILE A 524 24.95 11.42 40.76
N HIS A 525 25.22 10.84 41.92
CA HIS A 525 26.46 10.09 42.18
C HIS A 525 26.22 8.68 42.72
N ASN A 526 25.08 8.44 43.37
CA ASN A 526 24.79 7.17 44.01
C ASN A 526 23.30 6.79 43.91
N ASP A 527 22.95 5.59 44.38
CA ASP A 527 21.57 5.07 44.33
C ASP A 527 20.60 5.86 45.22
N GLU A 528 21.10 6.48 46.29
CA GLU A 528 20.28 7.30 47.19
C GLU A 528 19.85 8.61 46.51
N ASP A 529 20.72 9.22 45.70
CA ASP A 529 20.36 10.40 44.89
C ASP A 529 19.23 10.08 43.91
N LEU A 530 19.24 8.88 43.31
CA LEU A 530 18.16 8.41 42.44
C LEU A 530 16.85 8.16 43.20
N ARG A 531 16.94 7.60 44.42
CA ARG A 531 15.78 7.46 45.31
C ARG A 531 15.22 8.81 45.73
N ASP A 532 16.07 9.82 45.94
CA ASP A 532 15.65 11.17 46.30
C ASP A 532 14.85 11.85 45.18
N ILE A 533 15.17 11.57 43.90
CA ILE A 533 14.30 11.99 42.78
C ILE A 533 12.90 11.39 42.95
N ASN A 534 12.79 10.08 43.17
CA ASN A 534 11.50 9.41 43.36
C ASN A 534 10.75 9.92 44.60
N ARG A 535 11.44 10.17 45.72
CA ARG A 535 10.84 10.78 46.93
C ARG A 535 10.38 12.21 46.69
N LYS A 536 11.09 12.99 45.87
CA LYS A 536 10.66 14.35 45.50
C LYS A 536 9.36 14.30 44.69
N VAL A 537 9.23 13.37 43.75
CA VAL A 537 7.98 13.15 43.01
C VAL A 537 6.85 12.70 43.96
N ASP A 538 7.12 11.78 44.89
CA ASP A 538 6.16 11.35 45.91
C ASP A 538 5.67 12.52 46.79
N ALA A 539 6.59 13.39 47.22
CA ALA A 539 6.26 14.58 48.02
C ALA A 539 5.35 15.54 47.23
N LEU A 540 5.64 15.76 45.95
CA LEU A 540 4.78 16.56 45.07
C LEU A 540 3.40 15.91 44.87
N ALA A 541 3.36 14.59 44.65
CA ALA A 541 2.11 13.84 44.50
C ALA A 541 1.22 13.97 45.75
N LYS A 542 1.80 13.84 46.95
CA LYS A 542 1.10 14.05 48.23
C LYS A 542 0.60 15.49 48.40
N LYS A 543 1.44 16.47 48.05
CA LYS A 543 1.10 17.89 48.19
C LYS A 543 -0.07 18.30 47.29
N LEU A 544 -0.14 17.73 46.08
CA LEU A 544 -1.11 18.08 45.04
C LEU A 544 -2.30 17.12 44.96
N ASP A 545 -2.40 16.13 45.85
CA ASP A 545 -3.40 15.06 45.82
C ASP A 545 -3.48 14.34 44.46
N LYS A 546 -2.30 13.99 43.91
CA LYS A 546 -2.16 13.27 42.64
C LYS A 546 -1.80 11.81 42.90
N MET A 547 -2.24 10.93 42.00
CA MET A 547 -1.84 9.53 42.04
C MET A 547 -0.35 9.41 41.70
N LEU A 548 0.40 8.79 42.61
CA LEU A 548 1.76 8.32 42.34
C LEU A 548 1.68 6.91 41.75
N ILE A 549 2.36 6.67 40.64
CA ILE A 549 2.31 5.40 39.88
C ILE A 549 3.73 4.96 39.54
N ALA A 550 4.03 3.70 39.81
CA ALA A 550 5.31 3.08 39.46
C ALA A 550 5.21 2.32 38.13
N THR A 551 6.04 2.68 37.15
CA THR A 551 6.06 2.08 35.81
C THR A 551 7.45 1.52 35.47
N CYS A 552 7.52 0.54 34.55
CA CYS A 552 8.80 -0.08 34.18
C CYS A 552 9.51 0.56 32.99
N ASP A 553 8.77 1.27 32.12
CA ASP A 553 9.30 1.77 30.85
C ASP A 553 9.87 0.65 29.98
N VAL A 554 9.03 -0.34 29.74
CA VAL A 554 9.44 -1.65 29.19
C VAL A 554 9.91 -1.51 27.75
N HIS A 555 11.12 -1.98 27.46
CA HIS A 555 11.70 -2.02 26.10
C HIS A 555 12.07 -3.43 25.64
N PHE A 556 12.16 -4.38 26.56
CA PHE A 556 12.42 -5.78 26.32
C PHE A 556 11.68 -6.65 27.37
N LEU A 557 11.46 -7.94 27.11
CA LEU A 557 10.55 -8.74 27.95
C LEU A 557 11.26 -9.29 29.19
N ASN A 558 12.46 -9.87 28.98
CA ASN A 558 13.27 -10.46 30.03
C ASN A 558 14.63 -9.76 30.13
N PRO A 559 15.32 -9.84 31.29
CA PRO A 559 16.64 -9.21 31.45
C PRO A 559 17.66 -9.59 30.36
N GLU A 560 17.66 -10.84 29.91
CA GLU A 560 18.55 -11.35 28.87
C GLU A 560 18.31 -10.76 27.47
N ASP A 561 17.11 -10.22 27.22
CA ASP A 561 16.73 -9.63 25.93
C ASP A 561 17.38 -8.25 25.70
N ALA A 562 18.02 -7.66 26.73
CA ALA A 562 18.68 -6.36 26.67
C ALA A 562 19.73 -6.27 25.54
N VAL A 563 20.39 -7.38 25.25
CA VAL A 563 21.41 -7.47 24.19
C VAL A 563 20.84 -7.10 22.81
N TYR A 564 19.57 -7.42 22.52
CA TYR A 564 18.95 -7.10 21.23
C TYR A 564 18.80 -5.59 21.06
N ARG A 565 18.43 -4.88 22.12
CA ARG A 565 18.37 -3.41 22.12
C ARG A 565 19.77 -2.79 22.02
N ALA A 566 20.76 -3.36 22.71
CA ALA A 566 22.15 -2.92 22.59
C ALA A 566 22.66 -2.98 21.14
N MET A 567 22.39 -4.07 20.41
CA MET A 567 22.72 -4.20 18.99
C MET A 567 22.09 -3.08 18.13
N LEU A 568 20.80 -2.79 18.35
CA LEU A 568 20.09 -1.73 17.64
C LEU A 568 20.68 -0.34 17.91
N GLN A 569 20.93 -0.03 19.18
CA GLN A 569 21.48 1.26 19.58
C GLN A 569 22.91 1.45 19.07
N LYS A 570 23.75 0.39 19.11
CA LYS A 570 25.10 0.43 18.54
C LYS A 570 25.06 0.76 17.05
N ALA A 571 24.21 0.07 16.28
CA ALA A 571 24.04 0.31 14.85
C ALA A 571 23.55 1.75 14.53
N ASN A 572 22.83 2.39 15.46
CA ASN A 572 22.38 3.78 15.35
C ASN A 572 23.40 4.81 15.87
N GLY A 573 24.58 4.37 16.32
CA GLY A 573 25.69 5.24 16.75
C GLY A 573 25.61 5.73 18.21
N TYR A 574 24.86 5.04 19.07
CA TYR A 574 24.86 5.31 20.51
C TYR A 574 26.16 4.80 21.12
N ARG A 575 26.83 5.66 21.91
CA ARG A 575 28.16 5.36 22.48
C ARG A 575 28.10 4.45 23.71
N ASP A 576 26.96 4.46 24.38
CA ASP A 576 26.64 3.78 25.63
C ASP A 576 25.76 2.54 25.42
N ALA A 577 25.59 2.09 24.18
CA ALA A 577 24.72 0.96 23.82
C ALA A 577 25.01 -0.32 24.62
N ASP A 578 26.25 -0.54 25.05
CA ASP A 578 26.67 -1.72 25.82
C ASP A 578 26.27 -1.65 27.31
N ARG A 579 25.85 -0.47 27.80
CA ARG A 579 25.39 -0.24 29.18
C ARG A 579 23.87 -0.05 29.20
N GLN A 580 23.14 -1.10 28.82
CA GLN A 580 21.68 -1.04 28.81
C GLN A 580 21.09 -0.91 30.22
N PRO A 581 20.20 0.06 30.48
CA PRO A 581 19.40 0.07 31.69
C PRO A 581 18.45 -1.14 31.71
N PRO A 582 18.07 -1.66 32.90
CA PRO A 582 17.21 -2.83 33.06
C PRO A 582 15.72 -2.51 32.77
N LEU A 583 15.41 -2.19 31.52
CA LEU A 583 14.07 -1.85 31.01
C LEU A 583 13.23 -3.10 30.65
N TYR A 584 13.31 -4.15 31.46
CA TYR A 584 12.51 -5.35 31.26
C TYR A 584 11.15 -5.26 31.97
N LEU A 585 10.17 -6.03 31.49
CA LEU A 585 8.87 -6.15 32.13
C LEU A 585 9.02 -6.83 33.50
N ARG A 586 8.82 -6.10 34.60
CA ARG A 586 8.93 -6.64 35.97
C ARG A 586 7.62 -7.27 36.46
N THR A 587 7.72 -8.28 37.32
CA THR A 587 6.56 -8.84 38.05
C THR A 587 6.10 -7.88 39.15
N THR A 588 4.94 -8.18 39.76
CA THR A 588 4.45 -7.41 40.92
C THR A 588 5.44 -7.44 42.09
N ASP A 589 5.97 -8.61 42.42
CA ASP A 589 6.91 -8.78 43.54
C ASP A 589 8.24 -8.05 43.32
N GLU A 590 8.78 -8.13 42.10
CA GLU A 590 10.00 -7.40 41.71
C GLU A 590 9.81 -5.88 41.82
N MET A 591 8.66 -5.36 41.42
CA MET A 591 8.35 -3.93 41.55
C MET A 591 8.14 -3.52 43.01
N LEU A 592 7.45 -4.32 43.83
CA LEU A 592 7.29 -4.00 45.25
C LEU A 592 8.64 -3.94 45.97
N ALA A 593 9.57 -4.84 45.63
CA ALA A 593 10.93 -4.83 46.17
C ALA A 593 11.71 -3.58 45.74
N GLU A 594 11.55 -3.14 44.49
CA GLU A 594 12.23 -1.95 43.96
C GLU A 594 11.86 -0.66 44.72
N PHE A 595 10.62 -0.53 45.19
CA PHE A 595 10.10 0.69 45.84
C PHE A 595 9.98 0.57 47.37
N ASP A 596 10.61 -0.41 47.99
CA ASP A 596 10.52 -0.68 49.43
C ASP A 596 10.92 0.53 50.30
N TYR A 597 11.85 1.37 49.82
CA TYR A 597 12.36 2.57 50.48
C TYR A 597 11.31 3.69 50.65
N LEU A 598 10.15 3.61 50.00
CA LEU A 598 9.01 4.50 50.23
C LEU A 598 8.14 4.07 51.41
N GLY A 599 8.35 2.85 51.92
CA GLY A 599 7.51 2.19 52.91
C GLY A 599 6.44 1.29 52.25
N ALA A 600 6.11 0.18 52.91
CA ALA A 600 5.29 -0.89 52.34
C ALA A 600 3.91 -0.44 51.84
N GLU A 601 3.23 0.44 52.58
CA GLU A 601 1.92 0.97 52.19
C GLU A 601 2.00 1.82 50.92
N ARG A 602 2.95 2.76 50.87
CA ARG A 602 3.13 3.66 49.74
C ARG A 602 3.64 2.93 48.49
N ALA A 603 4.54 1.96 48.67
CA ALA A 603 5.00 1.08 47.60
C ALA A 603 3.85 0.25 47.02
N TYR A 604 3.02 -0.36 47.86
CA TYR A 604 1.84 -1.09 47.41
C TYR A 604 0.82 -0.18 46.71
N GLU A 605 0.67 1.05 47.20
CA GLU A 605 -0.21 2.04 46.60
C GLU A 605 0.24 2.39 45.17
N CYS A 606 1.52 2.74 44.96
CA CYS A 606 2.03 3.16 43.66
C CYS A 606 2.27 2.01 42.68
N VAL A 607 2.58 0.80 43.15
CA VAL A 607 2.84 -0.37 42.30
C VAL A 607 1.54 -1.11 41.94
N VAL A 608 0.57 -1.20 42.85
CA VAL A 608 -0.62 -2.04 42.66
C VAL A 608 -1.90 -1.20 42.65
N THR A 609 -2.15 -0.43 43.69
CA THR A 609 -3.47 0.20 43.90
C THR A 609 -3.79 1.26 42.84
N ASN A 610 -2.90 2.22 42.64
CA ASN A 610 -3.12 3.34 41.72
C ASN A 610 -3.09 2.91 40.24
N PRO A 611 -2.16 2.03 39.77
CA PRO A 611 -2.22 1.51 38.41
C PRO A 611 -3.52 0.77 38.10
N ARG A 612 -4.05 0.00 39.06
CA ARG A 612 -5.35 -0.67 38.92
C ARG A 612 -6.52 0.32 38.88
N LYS A 613 -6.49 1.40 39.67
CA LYS A 613 -7.49 2.48 39.58
C LYS A 613 -7.54 3.10 38.18
N ILE A 614 -6.38 3.35 37.56
CA ILE A 614 -6.32 3.81 36.17
C ILE A 614 -6.93 2.76 35.24
N ALA A 615 -6.53 1.50 35.38
CA ALA A 615 -7.07 0.41 34.57
C ALA A 615 -8.60 0.29 34.70
N ASP A 616 -9.16 0.45 35.89
CA ASP A 616 -10.60 0.40 36.16
C ASP A 616 -11.34 1.63 35.60
N ALA A 617 -10.69 2.81 35.59
CA ALA A 617 -11.27 4.05 35.08
C ALA A 617 -11.32 4.14 33.55
N VAL A 618 -10.48 3.37 32.84
CA VAL A 618 -10.51 3.24 31.37
C VAL A 618 -11.72 2.40 30.97
N GLU A 619 -12.34 2.66 29.82
CA GLU A 619 -13.43 1.84 29.28
C GLU A 619 -12.89 0.65 28.46
N HIS A 620 -13.71 -0.37 28.22
CA HIS A 620 -13.36 -1.45 27.29
C HIS A 620 -13.89 -1.11 25.88
N PHE A 621 -13.00 -0.72 24.97
CA PHE A 621 -13.33 -0.38 23.58
C PHE A 621 -12.32 -0.98 22.60
N LEU A 622 -12.68 -0.96 21.31
CA LEU A 622 -11.83 -1.44 20.23
C LEU A 622 -11.10 -0.25 19.59
N PRO A 623 -9.80 -0.39 19.25
CA PRO A 623 -9.04 0.66 18.57
C PRO A 623 -9.50 0.84 17.12
N ILE A 624 -10.07 -0.21 16.53
CA ILE A 624 -10.62 -0.21 15.17
C ILE A 624 -12.04 -0.81 15.22
N PRO A 625 -13.04 -0.19 14.58
CA PRO A 625 -14.39 -0.74 14.47
C PRO A 625 -14.44 -2.13 13.81
N ASP A 626 -15.52 -2.88 14.03
CA ASP A 626 -15.70 -4.23 13.44
C ASP A 626 -16.56 -4.27 12.17
N GLU A 627 -17.21 -3.17 11.81
CA GLU A 627 -18.13 -3.11 10.66
C GLU A 627 -17.40 -2.61 9.41
N LEU A 628 -17.95 -2.92 8.23
CA LEU A 628 -17.53 -2.33 6.97
C LEU A 628 -18.25 -1.00 6.77
N TYR A 629 -17.49 0.06 6.53
CA TYR A 629 -17.98 1.40 6.24
C TYR A 629 -17.70 1.74 4.78
N ALA A 630 -18.67 1.44 3.92
CA ALA A 630 -18.56 1.69 2.49
C ALA A 630 -18.98 3.13 2.13
N PRO A 631 -18.32 3.78 1.15
CA PRO A 631 -18.72 5.10 0.70
C PRO A 631 -20.04 5.01 -0.07
N THR A 632 -20.91 6.01 0.11
CA THR A 632 -22.16 6.12 -0.67
C THR A 632 -22.04 7.19 -1.73
N VAL A 633 -22.45 6.88 -2.97
CA VAL A 633 -22.56 7.84 -4.06
C VAL A 633 -24.05 8.00 -4.41
N PRO A 634 -24.66 9.18 -4.17
CA PRO A 634 -26.07 9.40 -4.48
C PRO A 634 -26.40 9.08 -5.95
N GLY A 635 -27.42 8.26 -6.18
CA GLY A 635 -27.86 7.86 -7.53
C GLY A 635 -27.06 6.74 -8.19
N ALA A 636 -25.98 6.24 -7.58
CA ALA A 636 -25.11 5.23 -8.20
C ALA A 636 -25.83 3.93 -8.59
N ASP A 637 -26.76 3.46 -7.76
CA ASP A 637 -27.59 2.28 -8.03
C ASP A 637 -28.33 2.38 -9.37
N ARG A 638 -29.03 3.50 -9.57
CA ARG A 638 -29.78 3.78 -10.79
C ARG A 638 -28.85 3.97 -11.99
N GLU A 639 -27.77 4.71 -11.80
CA GLU A 639 -26.79 5.01 -12.85
C GLU A 639 -26.15 3.73 -13.40
N ILE A 640 -25.69 2.82 -12.53
CA ILE A 640 -25.11 1.53 -12.96
C ILE A 640 -26.14 0.69 -13.69
N GLN A 641 -27.33 0.57 -13.15
CA GLN A 641 -28.39 -0.20 -13.79
C GLN A 641 -28.68 0.34 -15.20
N GLU A 642 -28.92 1.64 -15.34
CA GLU A 642 -29.20 2.28 -16.63
C GLU A 642 -28.03 2.12 -17.61
N MET A 643 -26.79 2.35 -17.17
CA MET A 643 -25.59 2.18 -18.01
C MET A 643 -25.42 0.75 -18.50
N SER A 644 -25.57 -0.24 -17.60
CA SER A 644 -25.41 -1.66 -17.94
C SER A 644 -26.42 -2.12 -18.98
N TYR A 645 -27.72 -1.84 -18.76
CA TYR A 645 -28.74 -2.22 -19.74
C TYR A 645 -28.62 -1.43 -21.05
N ALA A 646 -28.30 -0.13 -21.01
CA ALA A 646 -28.14 0.68 -22.21
C ALA A 646 -27.00 0.14 -23.10
N ARG A 647 -25.85 -0.21 -22.50
CA ARG A 647 -24.74 -0.81 -23.25
C ARG A 647 -25.07 -2.21 -23.74
N ALA A 648 -25.68 -3.05 -22.90
CA ALA A 648 -26.09 -4.39 -23.31
C ALA A 648 -27.06 -4.35 -24.50
N LYS A 649 -28.05 -3.45 -24.48
CA LYS A 649 -29.00 -3.27 -25.60
C LYS A 649 -28.32 -2.79 -26.86
N LYS A 650 -27.36 -1.86 -26.74
CA LYS A 650 -26.55 -1.41 -27.87
C LYS A 650 -25.79 -2.57 -28.52
N LEU A 651 -25.24 -3.50 -27.73
CA LEU A 651 -24.42 -4.60 -28.22
C LEU A 651 -25.20 -5.84 -28.68
N TYR A 652 -26.31 -6.16 -28.01
CA TYR A 652 -27.05 -7.42 -28.18
C TYR A 652 -28.49 -7.24 -28.68
N GLY A 653 -28.96 -6.00 -28.86
CA GLY A 653 -30.31 -5.67 -29.31
C GLY A 653 -31.26 -5.23 -28.20
N GLU A 654 -32.34 -4.53 -28.56
CA GLU A 654 -33.35 -4.04 -27.59
C GLU A 654 -34.00 -5.18 -26.79
N ASN A 655 -34.27 -6.31 -27.46
CA ASN A 655 -34.73 -7.54 -26.83
C ASN A 655 -33.51 -8.39 -26.49
N LEU A 656 -32.99 -8.24 -25.27
CA LEU A 656 -31.79 -8.93 -24.84
C LEU A 656 -31.96 -10.46 -24.90
N PRO A 657 -30.95 -11.20 -25.39
CA PRO A 657 -30.92 -12.65 -25.28
C PRO A 657 -31.02 -13.08 -23.81
N LYS A 658 -31.68 -14.21 -23.56
CA LYS A 658 -31.90 -14.71 -22.19
C LYS A 658 -30.61 -14.86 -21.39
N VAL A 659 -29.54 -15.35 -22.03
CA VAL A 659 -28.20 -15.46 -21.42
C VAL A 659 -27.68 -14.11 -20.90
N VAL A 660 -27.95 -13.03 -21.61
CA VAL A 660 -27.52 -11.67 -21.26
C VAL A 660 -28.41 -11.07 -20.16
N SER A 661 -29.73 -11.19 -20.29
CA SER A 661 -30.67 -10.67 -19.28
C SER A 661 -30.52 -11.39 -17.94
N ASP A 662 -30.45 -12.72 -17.96
CA ASP A 662 -30.33 -13.53 -16.75
C ASP A 662 -28.99 -13.22 -16.04
N ARG A 663 -27.92 -12.96 -16.80
CA ARG A 663 -26.62 -12.57 -16.24
C ARG A 663 -26.68 -11.19 -15.59
N LEU A 664 -27.26 -10.17 -16.25
CA LEU A 664 -27.40 -8.84 -15.66
C LEU A 664 -28.24 -8.87 -14.38
N ASP A 665 -29.35 -9.60 -14.38
CA ASP A 665 -30.23 -9.74 -13.22
C ASP A 665 -29.54 -10.45 -12.05
N LEU A 666 -28.73 -11.49 -12.34
CA LEU A 666 -27.95 -12.23 -11.34
C LEU A 666 -26.91 -11.33 -10.67
N GLU A 667 -26.25 -10.45 -11.43
CA GLU A 667 -25.17 -9.62 -10.93
C GLU A 667 -25.66 -8.33 -10.26
N LEU A 668 -26.63 -7.63 -10.87
CA LEU A 668 -27.11 -6.35 -10.35
C LEU A 668 -27.82 -6.51 -9.00
N LYS A 669 -28.57 -7.60 -8.77
CA LYS A 669 -29.27 -7.83 -7.50
C LYS A 669 -28.36 -7.74 -6.27
N PRO A 670 -27.27 -8.54 -6.16
CA PRO A 670 -26.35 -8.44 -5.03
C PRO A 670 -25.56 -7.12 -5.04
N ILE A 671 -25.18 -6.57 -6.19
CA ILE A 671 -24.46 -5.28 -6.26
C ILE A 671 -25.27 -4.16 -5.60
N LEU A 672 -26.56 -4.07 -5.94
CA LEU A 672 -27.48 -3.07 -5.41
C LEU A 672 -27.83 -3.35 -3.94
N LYS A 673 -28.19 -4.60 -3.62
CA LYS A 673 -28.60 -5.01 -2.26
C LYS A 673 -27.51 -4.76 -1.21
N HIS A 674 -26.25 -4.98 -1.56
CA HIS A 674 -25.11 -4.83 -0.64
C HIS A 674 -24.39 -3.46 -0.76
N GLY A 675 -24.92 -2.53 -1.56
CA GLY A 675 -24.37 -1.17 -1.69
C GLY A 675 -23.03 -1.10 -2.42
N PHE A 676 -22.68 -2.09 -3.24
CA PHE A 676 -21.43 -2.10 -4.00
C PHE A 676 -21.46 -1.22 -5.26
N SER A 677 -22.62 -0.64 -5.58
CA SER A 677 -22.79 0.29 -6.70
C SER A 677 -21.82 1.47 -6.65
N ALA A 678 -21.55 2.00 -5.44
CA ALA A 678 -20.54 3.05 -5.29
C ALA A 678 -19.20 2.62 -5.91
N LEU A 679 -18.71 1.42 -5.57
CA LEU A 679 -17.41 0.91 -6.04
C LEU A 679 -17.35 0.81 -7.56
N TYR A 680 -18.40 0.28 -8.17
CA TYR A 680 -18.49 0.14 -9.62
C TYR A 680 -18.48 1.49 -10.33
N ILE A 681 -19.24 2.48 -9.84
CA ILE A 681 -19.29 3.79 -10.50
C ILE A 681 -17.98 4.57 -10.33
N ILE A 682 -17.31 4.39 -9.19
CA ILE A 682 -15.99 4.96 -8.93
C ILE A 682 -14.97 4.39 -9.92
N ALA A 683 -14.91 3.06 -10.02
CA ALA A 683 -14.02 2.38 -10.95
C ALA A 683 -14.30 2.81 -12.40
N GLN A 684 -15.58 2.92 -12.76
CA GLN A 684 -16.01 3.37 -14.08
C GLN A 684 -15.50 4.78 -14.40
N ARG A 685 -15.62 5.72 -13.45
CA ARG A 685 -15.15 7.10 -13.63
C ARG A 685 -13.64 7.18 -13.74
N LEU A 686 -12.90 6.40 -12.94
CA LEU A 686 -11.43 6.31 -13.02
C LEU A 686 -10.97 5.78 -14.39
N VAL A 687 -11.56 4.67 -14.84
CA VAL A 687 -11.23 4.07 -16.14
C VAL A 687 -11.59 5.01 -17.28
N LYS A 688 -12.80 5.56 -17.26
CA LYS A 688 -13.26 6.51 -18.28
C LYS A 688 -12.33 7.71 -18.38
N LYS A 689 -11.96 8.34 -17.26
CA LYS A 689 -11.05 9.48 -17.28
C LYS A 689 -9.69 9.13 -17.89
N SER A 690 -9.12 7.98 -17.53
CA SER A 690 -7.86 7.52 -18.10
C SER A 690 -7.95 7.32 -19.61
N ASN A 691 -9.01 6.65 -20.07
CA ASN A 691 -9.25 6.41 -21.49
C ASN A 691 -9.50 7.73 -22.26
N ASP A 692 -10.28 8.66 -21.70
CA ASP A 692 -10.55 9.98 -22.29
C ASP A 692 -9.26 10.83 -22.39
N ASP A 693 -8.34 10.67 -21.45
CA ASP A 693 -6.99 11.27 -21.47
C ASP A 693 -5.99 10.49 -22.36
N GLY A 694 -6.45 9.41 -23.02
CA GLY A 694 -5.68 8.64 -23.98
C GLY A 694 -4.85 7.49 -23.40
N TYR A 695 -5.03 7.13 -22.13
CA TYR A 695 -4.34 6.00 -21.48
C TYR A 695 -5.28 4.84 -21.24
N LEU A 696 -5.11 3.75 -22.00
CA LEU A 696 -5.86 2.52 -21.82
C LEU A 696 -5.60 1.92 -20.42
N VAL A 697 -6.66 1.53 -19.72
CA VAL A 697 -6.54 0.85 -18.42
C VAL A 697 -6.58 -0.66 -18.61
N GLY A 698 -5.54 -1.34 -18.12
CA GLY A 698 -5.50 -2.79 -18.06
C GLY A 698 -6.44 -3.33 -16.98
N SER A 699 -7.26 -4.31 -17.32
CA SER A 699 -8.09 -5.02 -16.35
C SER A 699 -7.22 -5.89 -15.43
N ARG A 700 -7.56 -5.99 -14.13
CA ARG A 700 -6.83 -6.84 -13.19
C ARG A 700 -7.76 -7.52 -12.18
N GLY A 701 -7.33 -8.69 -11.73
CA GLY A 701 -7.95 -9.39 -10.61
C GLY A 701 -9.26 -10.05 -11.01
N SER A 702 -10.22 -10.10 -10.09
CA SER A 702 -11.50 -10.79 -10.33
C SER A 702 -12.59 -9.93 -10.95
N VAL A 703 -12.39 -8.63 -11.14
CA VAL A 703 -13.44 -7.73 -11.67
C VAL A 703 -13.87 -8.12 -13.09
N GLY A 704 -12.97 -8.71 -13.89
CA GLY A 704 -13.29 -9.29 -15.21
C GLY A 704 -14.25 -10.48 -15.19
N SER A 705 -14.65 -10.95 -14.00
CA SER A 705 -15.70 -11.97 -13.84
C SER A 705 -17.11 -11.35 -13.84
N SER A 706 -17.23 -10.02 -13.80
CA SER A 706 -18.49 -9.27 -13.73
C SER A 706 -18.88 -8.73 -15.11
N PHE A 707 -20.01 -9.19 -15.63
CA PHE A 707 -20.58 -8.70 -16.88
C PHE A 707 -21.08 -7.26 -16.74
N VAL A 708 -21.58 -6.87 -15.55
CA VAL A 708 -21.91 -5.49 -15.22
C VAL A 708 -20.69 -4.60 -15.38
N ALA A 709 -19.51 -5.04 -14.89
CA ALA A 709 -18.26 -4.30 -15.05
C ALA A 709 -17.88 -4.14 -16.53
N THR A 710 -18.06 -5.18 -17.35
CA THR A 710 -17.87 -5.11 -18.81
C THR A 710 -18.80 -4.08 -19.44
N MET A 711 -20.09 -4.07 -19.08
CA MET A 711 -21.09 -3.18 -19.69
C MET A 711 -20.91 -1.71 -19.33
N ILE A 712 -20.37 -1.41 -18.15
CA ILE A 712 -20.07 -0.02 -17.77
C ILE A 712 -18.66 0.42 -18.19
N GLY A 713 -17.85 -0.46 -18.80
CA GLY A 713 -16.52 -0.14 -19.31
C GLY A 713 -15.42 -0.12 -18.26
N VAL A 714 -15.58 -0.84 -17.15
CA VAL A 714 -14.52 -1.02 -16.13
C VAL A 714 -13.51 -2.08 -16.56
N THR A 715 -13.93 -3.07 -17.34
CA THR A 715 -13.08 -4.16 -17.82
C THR A 715 -13.37 -4.50 -19.27
N GLU A 716 -12.33 -4.85 -20.03
CA GLU A 716 -12.45 -5.35 -21.41
C GLU A 716 -12.82 -6.83 -21.46
N VAL A 717 -12.67 -7.57 -20.35
CA VAL A 717 -12.95 -9.01 -20.30
C VAL A 717 -14.46 -9.21 -20.29
N ASN A 718 -14.98 -9.99 -21.26
CA ASN A 718 -16.39 -10.37 -21.31
C ASN A 718 -16.58 -11.77 -20.71
N PRO A 719 -17.23 -11.90 -19.52
CA PRO A 719 -17.33 -13.18 -18.83
C PRO A 719 -18.44 -14.10 -19.34
N LEU A 720 -19.22 -13.69 -20.36
CA LEU A 720 -20.25 -14.54 -20.97
C LEU A 720 -19.64 -15.78 -21.66
N PRO A 721 -20.44 -16.82 -21.94
CA PRO A 721 -20.02 -17.93 -22.80
C PRO A 721 -19.52 -17.44 -24.18
N PRO A 722 -18.65 -18.20 -24.87
CA PRO A 722 -18.19 -17.88 -26.22
C PRO A 722 -19.36 -17.59 -27.16
N HIS A 723 -19.31 -16.49 -27.90
CA HIS A 723 -20.39 -16.08 -28.76
C HIS A 723 -19.96 -15.20 -29.94
N TYR A 724 -20.82 -15.18 -30.95
CA TYR A 724 -20.76 -14.20 -32.04
C TYR A 724 -21.74 -13.05 -31.79
N ARG A 725 -21.38 -11.85 -32.24
CA ARG A 725 -22.28 -10.68 -32.31
C ARG A 725 -22.07 -9.85 -33.56
N CYS A 726 -23.16 -9.39 -34.18
CA CYS A 726 -23.12 -8.49 -35.33
C CYS A 726 -23.17 -7.03 -34.89
N ARG A 727 -22.23 -6.20 -35.35
CA ARG A 727 -22.20 -4.76 -35.06
C ARG A 727 -23.29 -3.96 -35.78
N HIS A 728 -23.88 -4.53 -36.84
CA HIS A 728 -24.86 -3.84 -37.68
C HIS A 728 -26.31 -4.21 -37.32
N CYS A 729 -26.69 -5.49 -37.39
CA CYS A 729 -28.06 -5.94 -37.15
C CYS A 729 -28.29 -6.58 -35.77
N GLN A 730 -27.28 -6.57 -34.88
CA GLN A 730 -27.35 -7.09 -33.50
C GLN A 730 -27.67 -8.60 -33.38
N TYR A 731 -27.61 -9.36 -34.47
CA TYR A 731 -27.63 -10.83 -34.44
C TYR A 731 -26.56 -11.36 -33.49
N ASN A 732 -26.89 -12.38 -32.71
CA ASN A 732 -25.97 -13.03 -31.78
C ASN A 732 -26.20 -14.55 -31.74
N LYS A 733 -25.14 -15.30 -31.40
CA LYS A 733 -25.15 -16.76 -31.26
C LYS A 733 -24.19 -17.19 -30.17
N PHE A 734 -24.71 -17.80 -29.11
CA PHE A 734 -23.93 -18.31 -27.96
C PHE A 734 -23.60 -19.80 -28.12
N ILE A 735 -22.44 -20.20 -27.62
CA ILE A 735 -21.96 -21.59 -27.55
C ILE A 735 -21.80 -21.95 -26.06
N GLU A 736 -22.72 -22.78 -25.55
CA GLU A 736 -22.84 -23.11 -24.12
C GLU A 736 -22.45 -24.56 -23.79
N ASP A 737 -22.10 -25.36 -24.79
CA ASP A 737 -21.77 -26.79 -24.64
C ASP A 737 -20.37 -27.06 -24.08
N GLY A 738 -19.58 -25.99 -23.84
CA GLY A 738 -18.21 -26.08 -23.32
C GLY A 738 -17.17 -26.56 -24.34
N SER A 739 -17.55 -26.72 -25.62
CA SER A 739 -16.63 -27.15 -26.68
C SER A 739 -15.53 -26.13 -27.02
N VAL A 740 -15.76 -24.86 -26.68
CA VAL A 740 -14.86 -23.74 -26.98
C VAL A 740 -14.46 -23.05 -25.67
N GLY A 741 -13.16 -22.81 -25.50
CA GLY A 741 -12.60 -22.18 -24.29
C GLY A 741 -12.78 -20.66 -24.24
N SER A 742 -12.61 -19.98 -25.38
CA SER A 742 -12.75 -18.53 -25.54
C SER A 742 -13.44 -18.18 -26.85
N GLY A 743 -14.23 -17.11 -26.87
CA GLY A 743 -14.84 -16.57 -28.08
C GLY A 743 -13.81 -16.20 -29.14
N PHE A 744 -12.60 -15.80 -28.74
CA PHE A 744 -11.54 -15.48 -29.69
C PHE A 744 -11.09 -16.68 -30.54
N ASP A 745 -11.28 -17.90 -30.04
CA ASP A 745 -10.97 -19.15 -30.73
C ASP A 745 -12.02 -19.54 -31.77
N LEU A 746 -13.17 -18.85 -31.81
CA LEU A 746 -14.22 -19.13 -32.78
C LEU A 746 -13.72 -18.82 -34.22
N PRO A 747 -14.08 -19.62 -35.23
CA PRO A 747 -13.72 -19.33 -36.61
C PRO A 747 -14.42 -18.06 -37.11
N SER A 748 -13.77 -17.32 -38.01
CA SER A 748 -14.41 -16.13 -38.62
C SER A 748 -15.66 -16.52 -39.41
N MET A 749 -16.72 -15.73 -39.23
CA MET A 749 -18.04 -16.00 -39.81
C MET A 749 -18.73 -14.67 -40.17
N ASP A 750 -19.40 -14.62 -41.31
CA ASP A 750 -20.24 -13.49 -41.69
C ASP A 750 -21.63 -13.61 -41.06
N CYS A 751 -22.26 -12.48 -40.78
CA CYS A 751 -23.58 -12.46 -40.19
C CYS A 751 -24.60 -13.10 -41.14
N PRO A 752 -25.35 -14.13 -40.70
CA PRO A 752 -26.31 -14.81 -41.56
C PRO A 752 -27.52 -13.93 -41.90
N VAL A 753 -27.69 -12.78 -41.24
CA VAL A 753 -28.81 -11.85 -41.44
C VAL A 753 -28.43 -10.71 -42.39
N CYS A 754 -27.26 -10.10 -42.23
CA CYS A 754 -26.87 -8.90 -43.00
C CYS A 754 -25.50 -8.98 -43.70
N GLY A 755 -24.81 -10.12 -43.64
CA GLY A 755 -23.52 -10.33 -44.30
C GLY A 755 -22.32 -9.59 -43.69
N THR A 756 -22.52 -8.78 -42.65
CA THR A 756 -21.41 -8.10 -41.96
C THR A 756 -20.57 -9.11 -41.16
N PRO A 757 -19.22 -9.05 -41.21
CA PRO A 757 -18.36 -9.91 -40.39
C PRO A 757 -18.74 -9.86 -38.91
N LEU A 758 -18.88 -11.03 -38.29
CA LEU A 758 -19.26 -11.14 -36.88
C LEU A 758 -18.05 -10.85 -35.99
N THR A 759 -18.31 -10.15 -34.87
CA THR A 759 -17.34 -10.04 -33.77
C THR A 759 -17.46 -11.27 -32.87
N LYS A 760 -16.33 -11.72 -32.35
CA LYS A 760 -16.22 -12.90 -31.49
C LYS A 760 -15.85 -12.45 -30.07
N ASP A 761 -16.48 -13.03 -29.05
CA ASP A 761 -16.32 -12.56 -27.67
C ASP A 761 -16.75 -13.62 -26.64
N GLY A 762 -16.43 -13.42 -25.35
CA GLY A 762 -16.86 -14.26 -24.23
C GLY A 762 -15.85 -15.32 -23.80
N HIS A 763 -15.55 -15.40 -22.49
CA HIS A 763 -14.50 -16.28 -21.92
C HIS A 763 -15.01 -17.28 -20.87
N ASN A 764 -16.33 -17.40 -20.70
CA ASN A 764 -17.01 -18.32 -19.78
C ASN A 764 -16.52 -18.24 -18.33
N ILE A 765 -16.63 -17.04 -17.72
CA ILE A 765 -16.13 -16.77 -16.37
C ILE A 765 -17.30 -16.58 -15.40
N PRO A 766 -17.37 -17.34 -14.29
CA PRO A 766 -18.49 -17.27 -13.36
C PRO A 766 -18.41 -16.03 -12.44
N PHE A 767 -19.53 -15.32 -12.29
CA PHE A 767 -19.61 -14.12 -11.44
C PHE A 767 -19.25 -14.36 -9.97
N ALA A 768 -19.56 -15.55 -9.45
CA ALA A 768 -19.33 -15.90 -8.04
C ALA A 768 -17.85 -15.81 -7.62
N VAL A 769 -16.93 -15.87 -8.57
CA VAL A 769 -15.49 -15.67 -8.34
C VAL A 769 -15.17 -14.24 -7.85
N PHE A 770 -15.99 -13.27 -8.23
CA PHE A 770 -15.89 -11.88 -7.79
C PHE A 770 -16.55 -11.65 -6.43
N LEU A 771 -17.87 -11.86 -6.33
CA LEU A 771 -18.72 -11.44 -5.19
C LEU A 771 -19.30 -12.59 -4.35
N GLY A 772 -18.96 -13.84 -4.64
CA GLY A 772 -19.69 -14.99 -4.08
C GLY A 772 -21.10 -15.12 -4.68
N PHE A 773 -22.00 -15.82 -4.00
CA PHE A 773 -23.34 -16.08 -4.54
C PHE A 773 -24.37 -15.01 -4.14
N ASP A 774 -24.24 -14.44 -2.93
CA ASP A 774 -25.17 -13.42 -2.39
C ASP A 774 -24.40 -12.22 -1.83
N GLY A 775 -23.28 -11.84 -2.46
CA GLY A 775 -22.47 -10.71 -1.98
C GLY A 775 -21.79 -10.95 -0.63
N ASP A 776 -21.57 -12.22 -0.26
CA ASP A 776 -20.95 -12.65 1.00
C ASP A 776 -19.45 -12.35 1.07
N LYS A 777 -18.88 -11.84 -0.02
CA LYS A 777 -17.49 -11.42 -0.15
C LYS A 777 -17.44 -9.93 -0.50
N VAL A 778 -16.64 -9.17 0.25
CA VAL A 778 -16.33 -7.76 -0.09
C VAL A 778 -15.43 -7.76 -1.34
N PRO A 779 -15.80 -7.04 -2.42
CA PRO A 779 -15.01 -7.02 -3.64
C PRO A 779 -13.85 -6.02 -3.57
N ASP A 780 -12.69 -6.43 -4.07
CA ASP A 780 -11.58 -5.53 -4.38
C ASP A 780 -11.65 -5.19 -5.88
N ILE A 781 -11.56 -3.91 -6.24
CA ILE A 781 -11.45 -3.48 -7.64
C ILE A 781 -10.00 -3.11 -7.93
N ASP A 782 -9.33 -3.98 -8.70
CA ASP A 782 -7.95 -3.82 -9.13
C ASP A 782 -7.91 -3.28 -10.56
N LEU A 783 -7.19 -2.19 -10.78
CA LEU A 783 -7.03 -1.56 -12.08
C LEU A 783 -5.55 -1.27 -12.35
N ASN A 784 -5.06 -1.67 -13.53
CA ASN A 784 -3.70 -1.40 -13.98
C ASN A 784 -3.70 -0.14 -14.86
N PHE A 785 -3.28 0.98 -14.30
CA PHE A 785 -3.00 2.20 -15.04
C PHE A 785 -1.56 2.19 -15.56
N SER A 786 -1.28 3.01 -16.58
CA SER A 786 0.10 3.34 -16.93
C SER A 786 0.82 3.93 -15.72
N GLY A 787 2.10 3.56 -15.53
CA GLY A 787 2.94 4.15 -14.49
C GLY A 787 2.97 5.69 -14.54
N ASP A 788 2.96 6.25 -15.76
CA ASP A 788 2.95 7.70 -16.00
C ASP A 788 1.63 8.35 -15.57
N TYR A 789 0.52 7.63 -15.72
CA TYR A 789 -0.82 8.14 -15.44
C TYR A 789 -1.30 7.83 -14.01
N GLN A 790 -0.70 6.84 -13.35
CA GLN A 790 -1.08 6.39 -12.02
C GLN A 790 -1.20 7.55 -11.00
N PRO A 791 -0.27 8.51 -10.90
CA PRO A 791 -0.40 9.64 -9.96
C PRO A 791 -1.60 10.54 -10.26
N ILE A 792 -1.98 10.68 -11.54
CA ILE A 792 -3.15 11.45 -11.98
C ILE A 792 -4.42 10.74 -11.54
N ALA A 793 -4.49 9.42 -11.73
CA ALA A 793 -5.61 8.60 -11.28
C ALA A 793 -5.79 8.66 -9.74
N HIS A 794 -4.70 8.66 -8.97
CA HIS A 794 -4.79 8.87 -7.51
C HIS A 794 -5.34 10.24 -7.14
N LYS A 795 -4.80 11.31 -7.73
CA LYS A 795 -5.31 12.67 -7.47
C LYS A 795 -6.79 12.80 -7.86
N TYR A 796 -7.22 12.11 -8.90
CA TYR A 796 -8.63 12.13 -9.28
C TYR A 796 -9.55 11.51 -8.23
N THR A 797 -9.06 10.58 -7.39
CA THR A 797 -9.83 10.12 -6.24
C THR A 797 -10.11 11.23 -5.22
N GLU A 798 -9.20 12.20 -5.05
CA GLU A 798 -9.46 13.37 -4.19
C GLU A 798 -10.61 14.22 -4.72
N VAL A 799 -10.74 14.34 -6.04
CA VAL A 799 -11.87 15.03 -6.69
C VAL A 799 -13.17 14.24 -6.48
N LEU A 800 -13.11 12.91 -6.59
CA LEU A 800 -14.29 12.04 -6.44
C LEU A 800 -14.81 11.98 -5.00
N PHE A 801 -13.94 11.99 -3.98
CA PHE A 801 -14.35 11.76 -2.59
C PHE A 801 -14.15 12.95 -1.67
N GLY A 802 -13.26 13.87 -2.02
CA GLY A 802 -12.73 14.90 -1.12
C GLY A 802 -11.34 14.50 -0.63
N LYS A 803 -10.43 15.48 -0.60
CA LYS A 803 -9.02 15.28 -0.19
C LYS A 803 -8.85 14.69 1.21
N MET A 804 -9.78 14.97 2.13
CA MET A 804 -9.75 14.47 3.51
C MET A 804 -10.50 13.13 3.69
N ASN A 805 -10.95 12.51 2.60
CA ASN A 805 -11.68 11.24 2.60
C ASN A 805 -10.95 10.15 1.80
N VAL A 806 -9.78 10.45 1.24
CA VAL A 806 -8.91 9.48 0.60
C VAL A 806 -7.50 9.57 1.13
N PHE A 807 -6.95 8.41 1.45
CA PHE A 807 -5.60 8.30 1.99
C PHE A 807 -4.87 7.17 1.29
N ARG A 808 -3.57 7.33 1.05
CA ARG A 808 -2.75 6.20 0.66
C ARG A 808 -2.72 5.18 1.78
N ALA A 809 -2.83 3.90 1.48
CA ALA A 809 -2.57 2.88 2.48
C ALA A 809 -1.10 2.98 2.92
N GLY A 810 -0.87 3.17 4.21
CA GLY A 810 0.47 3.18 4.80
C GLY A 810 1.07 1.77 4.85
N THR A 811 2.40 1.71 4.86
CA THR A 811 3.14 0.47 5.12
C THR A 811 4.14 0.68 6.25
N ILE A 812 4.36 -0.37 7.04
CA ILE A 812 5.34 -0.39 8.12
C ILE A 812 6.45 -1.36 7.73
N SER A 813 7.68 -0.85 7.64
CA SER A 813 8.84 -1.63 7.24
C SER A 813 9.71 -1.91 8.47
N GLY A 814 9.72 -3.18 8.89
CA GLY A 814 10.62 -3.67 9.93
C GLY A 814 11.98 -4.11 9.39
N LEU A 815 12.95 -4.29 10.29
CA LEU A 815 14.27 -4.85 9.96
C LEU A 815 14.14 -6.25 9.36
N GLN A 816 14.74 -6.42 8.18
CA GLN A 816 14.78 -7.67 7.41
C GLN A 816 16.07 -8.45 7.70
N ASP A 817 16.11 -9.73 7.34
CA ASP A 817 17.20 -10.69 7.63
C ASP A 817 18.60 -10.13 7.36
N LYS A 818 18.84 -9.54 6.17
CA LYS A 818 20.16 -9.02 5.80
C LYS A 818 20.66 -7.91 6.72
N ASN A 819 19.78 -6.97 7.07
CA ASN A 819 20.14 -5.84 7.92
C ASN A 819 20.30 -6.29 9.38
N ALA A 820 19.40 -7.16 9.85
CA ALA A 820 19.48 -7.70 11.20
C ALA A 820 20.74 -8.55 11.40
N TYR A 821 21.13 -9.35 10.39
CA TYR A 821 22.40 -10.08 10.38
C TYR A 821 23.59 -9.13 10.47
N GLY A 822 23.60 -8.07 9.64
CA GLY A 822 24.65 -7.05 9.67
C GLY A 822 24.78 -6.37 11.04
N TYR A 823 23.67 -6.04 11.69
CA TYR A 823 23.68 -5.44 13.03
C TYR A 823 24.28 -6.37 14.08
N ALA A 824 23.86 -7.63 14.10
CA ALA A 824 24.39 -8.62 15.05
C ALA A 824 25.88 -8.90 14.78
N MET A 825 26.28 -9.05 13.52
CA MET A 825 27.68 -9.30 13.14
C MET A 825 28.60 -8.15 13.57
N HIS A 826 28.29 -6.93 13.15
CA HIS A 826 29.12 -5.76 13.46
C HIS A 826 29.15 -5.45 14.96
N TYR A 827 28.07 -5.73 15.70
CA TYR A 827 28.05 -5.57 17.15
C TYR A 827 29.15 -6.38 17.85
N TYR A 828 29.25 -7.68 17.54
CA TYR A 828 30.29 -8.53 18.15
C TYR A 828 31.69 -8.25 17.60
N GLU A 829 31.82 -7.91 16.31
CA GLU A 829 33.09 -7.46 15.71
C GLU A 829 33.66 -6.23 16.44
N ASP A 830 32.82 -5.23 16.73
CA ASP A 830 33.20 -4.01 17.45
C ASP A 830 33.62 -4.30 18.91
N MET A 831 33.10 -5.36 19.52
CA MET A 831 33.50 -5.83 20.85
C MET A 831 34.79 -6.66 20.81
N GLY A 832 35.35 -6.93 19.62
CA GLY A 832 36.50 -7.82 19.44
C GLY A 832 36.17 -9.30 19.62
N GLU A 833 34.89 -9.67 19.58
CA GLU A 833 34.42 -11.05 19.72
C GLU A 833 34.10 -11.66 18.35
N THR A 834 34.69 -12.82 18.05
CA THR A 834 34.30 -13.61 16.86
C THR A 834 33.31 -14.69 17.26
N LYS A 835 32.06 -14.59 16.78
CA LYS A 835 31.01 -15.59 17.01
C LYS A 835 30.79 -16.44 15.76
N GLY A 836 30.38 -17.69 15.96
CA GLY A 836 29.99 -18.60 14.88
C GLY A 836 28.78 -18.07 14.12
N ARG A 837 28.69 -18.35 12.82
CA ARG A 837 27.57 -17.91 11.96
C ARG A 837 26.19 -18.28 12.53
N PRO A 838 25.97 -19.51 13.06
CA PRO A 838 24.69 -19.85 13.68
C PRO A 838 24.35 -18.95 14.87
N TYR A 839 25.32 -18.51 15.66
CA TYR A 839 25.07 -17.59 16.77
C TYR A 839 24.57 -16.24 16.27
N ILE A 840 25.25 -15.66 15.27
CA ILE A 840 24.81 -14.38 14.67
C ILE A 840 23.39 -14.50 14.10
N GLU A 841 23.07 -15.62 13.44
CA GLU A 841 21.73 -15.89 12.94
C GLU A 841 20.68 -16.12 14.04
N HIS A 842 21.09 -16.58 15.23
CA HIS A 842 20.22 -16.65 16.39
C HIS A 842 19.97 -15.24 16.94
N MET A 843 21.03 -14.46 17.17
CA MET A 843 20.96 -13.10 17.73
C MET A 843 20.14 -12.14 16.86
N MET A 844 20.27 -12.23 15.53
CA MET A 844 19.52 -11.35 14.63
C MET A 844 17.99 -11.46 14.79
N ARG A 845 17.47 -12.62 15.25
CA ARG A 845 16.03 -12.87 15.40
C ARG A 845 15.37 -11.94 16.42
N GLY A 846 16.10 -11.53 17.45
CA GLY A 846 15.60 -10.57 18.44
C GLY A 846 15.32 -9.21 17.81
N CYS A 847 16.16 -8.79 16.86
CA CYS A 847 16.07 -7.51 16.15
C CYS A 847 15.10 -7.54 14.96
N MET A 848 14.78 -8.72 14.41
CA MET A 848 13.90 -8.85 13.24
C MET A 848 12.50 -8.28 13.51
N GLY A 849 11.96 -7.58 12.51
CA GLY A 849 10.62 -7.00 12.57
C GLY A 849 10.49 -5.75 13.44
N VAL A 850 11.55 -5.30 14.12
CA VAL A 850 11.58 -3.98 14.77
C VAL A 850 11.39 -2.91 13.70
N LYS A 851 10.44 -1.99 13.92
CA LYS A 851 10.11 -0.93 12.97
C LYS A 851 11.36 -0.09 12.67
N ALA A 852 11.67 0.07 11.39
CA ALA A 852 12.74 0.94 10.92
C ALA A 852 12.19 2.19 10.24
N THR A 853 11.18 2.05 9.37
CA THR A 853 10.59 3.18 8.65
C THR A 853 9.13 2.90 8.27
N THR A 854 8.47 3.91 7.72
CA THR A 854 7.13 3.81 7.13
C THR A 854 7.19 4.10 5.64
N GLY A 855 6.23 3.61 4.88
CA GLY A 855 6.14 3.82 3.44
C GLY A 855 4.69 3.95 2.98
N GLN A 856 4.50 3.83 1.68
CA GLN A 856 3.20 3.87 1.03
C GLN A 856 2.96 2.59 0.23
N HIS A 857 1.71 2.12 0.19
CA HIS A 857 1.29 1.04 -0.68
C HIS A 857 1.42 1.48 -2.14
N ALA A 858 1.83 0.56 -3.02
CA ALA A 858 2.14 0.87 -4.42
C ALA A 858 0.94 1.45 -5.20
N GLY A 859 -0.29 1.06 -4.84
CA GLY A 859 -1.51 1.52 -5.54
C GLY A 859 -2.75 1.70 -4.67
N GLY A 860 -2.66 1.39 -3.38
CA GLY A 860 -3.84 1.26 -2.51
C GLY A 860 -4.29 2.62 -2.00
N ILE A 861 -5.53 2.99 -2.31
CA ILE A 861 -6.21 4.17 -1.79
C ILE A 861 -7.32 3.71 -0.85
N MET A 862 -7.25 4.11 0.41
CA MET A 862 -8.28 3.90 1.41
C MET A 862 -9.32 5.01 1.30
N VAL A 863 -10.59 4.63 1.14
CA VAL A 863 -11.71 5.56 0.99
C VAL A 863 -12.51 5.59 2.29
N VAL A 864 -12.60 6.77 2.90
CA VAL A 864 -13.42 7.06 4.08
C VAL A 864 -14.76 7.64 3.62
N PRO A 865 -15.91 7.18 4.15
CA PRO A 865 -17.20 7.80 3.85
C PRO A 865 -17.20 9.31 4.12
N ARG A 866 -17.92 10.09 3.29
CA ARG A 866 -17.89 11.57 3.35
C ARG A 866 -18.45 12.15 4.65
N ASP A 867 -19.31 11.40 5.32
CA ASP A 867 -19.93 11.73 6.61
C ASP A 867 -19.09 11.28 7.81
N MET A 868 -17.89 10.73 7.59
CA MET A 868 -17.01 10.23 8.64
C MET A 868 -15.61 10.84 8.57
N ASP A 869 -14.96 10.87 9.73
CA ASP A 869 -13.58 11.30 9.91
C ASP A 869 -12.65 10.07 9.93
N VAL A 870 -11.48 10.17 9.29
CA VAL A 870 -10.49 9.07 9.23
C VAL A 870 -10.05 8.59 10.62
N HIS A 871 -10.03 9.48 11.61
CA HIS A 871 -9.60 9.19 12.99
C HIS A 871 -10.59 8.29 13.77
N TYR A 872 -11.72 7.90 13.18
CA TYR A 872 -12.51 6.76 13.70
C TYR A 872 -11.87 5.40 13.41
N PHE A 873 -10.94 5.34 12.46
CA PHE A 873 -10.33 4.11 11.97
C PHE A 873 -8.82 4.06 12.21
N THR A 874 -8.14 5.18 11.96
CA THR A 874 -6.67 5.23 12.00
C THR A 874 -6.18 6.68 12.08
N PRO A 875 -5.05 6.96 12.76
CA PRO A 875 -4.32 8.20 12.52
C PRO A 875 -3.81 8.30 11.07
N ILE A 876 -3.34 9.47 10.68
CA ILE A 876 -2.73 9.74 9.38
C ILE A 876 -1.34 10.36 9.54
N GLN A 877 -0.44 10.08 8.60
CA GLN A 877 0.93 10.58 8.62
C GLN A 877 1.44 10.83 7.20
N ARG A 878 2.66 11.36 7.07
CA ARG A 878 3.38 11.39 5.79
C ARG A 878 4.27 10.15 5.66
N PRO A 879 4.41 9.56 4.45
CA PRO A 879 5.26 8.40 4.25
C PRO A 879 6.72 8.73 4.54
N ALA A 880 7.41 7.85 5.27
CA ALA A 880 8.81 8.03 5.69
C ALA A 880 9.10 9.38 6.39
N ASN A 881 8.08 10.01 6.99
CA ASN A 881 8.15 11.36 7.56
C ASN A 881 8.70 12.41 6.57
N ASN A 882 8.42 12.26 5.27
CA ASN A 882 8.80 13.24 4.27
C ASN A 882 7.85 14.44 4.29
N MET A 883 8.26 15.53 4.94
CA MET A 883 7.43 16.74 5.07
C MET A 883 7.17 17.47 3.74
N GLU A 884 7.96 17.19 2.71
CA GLU A 884 7.78 17.72 1.34
C GLU A 884 6.77 16.91 0.52
N SER A 885 6.35 15.73 1.00
CA SER A 885 5.40 14.89 0.27
C SER A 885 3.97 15.36 0.51
N ASP A 886 3.23 15.69 -0.55
CA ASP A 886 1.80 16.03 -0.47
C ASP A 886 0.90 14.84 -0.12
N THR A 887 1.43 13.62 -0.19
CA THR A 887 0.69 12.38 0.06
C THR A 887 0.50 12.15 1.55
N LEU A 888 -0.75 11.93 1.96
CA LEU A 888 -1.11 11.45 3.30
C LEU A 888 -1.35 9.95 3.26
N THR A 889 -0.77 9.24 4.22
CA THR A 889 -0.91 7.79 4.40
C THR A 889 -1.65 7.47 5.69
N THR A 890 -2.42 6.38 5.70
CA THR A 890 -2.91 5.80 6.96
C THR A 890 -1.73 5.40 7.87
N HIS A 891 -1.88 5.61 9.17
CA HIS A 891 -0.85 5.27 10.16
C HIS A 891 -0.81 3.78 10.44
N PHE A 892 -1.97 3.14 10.43
CA PHE A 892 -2.10 1.69 10.37
C PHE A 892 -1.86 1.18 8.96
N ASP A 893 -1.21 0.02 8.88
CA ASP A 893 -1.11 -0.69 7.61
C ASP A 893 -2.49 -1.14 7.12
N TYR A 894 -2.57 -1.40 5.81
CA TYR A 894 -3.78 -1.89 5.18
C TYR A 894 -4.37 -3.13 5.86
N HIS A 895 -3.56 -4.10 6.28
CA HIS A 895 -4.08 -5.36 6.83
C HIS A 895 -4.86 -5.13 8.12
N SER A 896 -4.44 -4.14 8.92
CA SER A 896 -5.07 -3.75 10.17
C SER A 896 -6.47 -3.14 9.99
N ILE A 897 -6.71 -2.45 8.86
CA ILE A 897 -7.98 -1.77 8.54
C ILE A 897 -8.73 -2.41 7.37
N SER A 898 -8.22 -3.53 6.85
CA SER A 898 -8.86 -4.32 5.80
C SER A 898 -10.21 -4.83 6.28
N GLU A 899 -11.18 -4.91 5.36
CA GLU A 899 -12.58 -5.27 5.65
C GLU A 899 -13.36 -4.22 6.50
N ARG A 900 -12.73 -3.10 6.89
CA ARG A 900 -13.38 -1.98 7.61
C ARG A 900 -13.63 -0.79 6.71
N LEU A 901 -12.66 -0.47 5.86
CA LEU A 901 -12.76 0.55 4.84
C LEU A 901 -12.57 -0.06 3.45
N VAL A 902 -13.15 0.60 2.46
CA VAL A 902 -12.98 0.23 1.06
C VAL A 902 -11.59 0.63 0.59
N LYS A 903 -10.97 -0.26 -0.20
CA LYS A 903 -9.71 0.00 -0.88
C LYS A 903 -9.94 0.03 -2.39
N LEU A 904 -9.34 1.02 -3.05
CA LEU A 904 -9.18 1.06 -4.51
C LEU A 904 -7.72 0.78 -4.84
N ASP A 905 -7.44 -0.32 -5.54
CA ASP A 905 -6.09 -0.66 -5.99
C ASP A 905 -5.84 -0.09 -7.39
N ILE A 906 -5.39 1.16 -7.40
CA ILE A 906 -5.01 1.93 -8.59
C ILE A 906 -3.51 1.70 -8.79
N LEU A 907 -3.15 0.63 -9.49
CA LEU A 907 -1.79 0.14 -9.65
C LEU A 907 -1.15 0.71 -10.92
N GLY A 908 0.15 0.99 -10.86
CA GLY A 908 0.96 1.31 -12.02
C GLY A 908 1.48 0.02 -12.65
N HIS A 909 1.39 -0.09 -13.97
CA HIS A 909 1.83 -1.25 -14.72
C HIS A 909 2.42 -0.81 -16.07
N ASP A 910 3.44 -1.53 -16.54
CA ASP A 910 4.13 -1.17 -17.78
C ASP A 910 3.31 -1.49 -19.03
N ASP A 911 2.48 -2.54 -18.99
CA ASP A 911 1.68 -2.97 -20.15
C ASP A 911 0.86 -1.82 -20.77
N PRO A 912 0.04 -1.06 -20.01
CA PRO A 912 -0.58 0.17 -20.50
C PRO A 912 0.39 1.19 -21.10
N THR A 913 1.54 1.41 -20.46
CA THR A 913 2.55 2.38 -20.93
C THR A 913 3.17 1.95 -22.27
N VAL A 914 3.48 0.65 -22.40
CA VAL A 914 4.00 0.05 -23.65
C VAL A 914 2.96 0.14 -24.76
N ILE A 915 1.70 -0.22 -24.47
CA ILE A 915 0.61 -0.12 -25.45
C ILE A 915 0.41 1.34 -25.89
N LYS A 916 0.49 2.30 -24.96
CA LYS A 916 0.37 3.72 -25.29
C LYS A 916 1.49 4.17 -26.23
N MET A 917 2.74 3.83 -25.91
CA MET A 917 3.86 4.17 -26.77
C MET A 917 3.75 3.47 -28.14
N LEU A 918 3.27 2.23 -28.19
CA LEU A 918 3.02 1.53 -29.45
C LEU A 918 1.93 2.20 -30.28
N GLU A 919 0.83 2.63 -29.66
CA GLU A 919 -0.22 3.43 -30.33
C GLU A 919 0.37 4.72 -30.92
N GLU A 920 1.17 5.45 -30.15
CA GLU A 920 1.82 6.70 -30.59
C GLU A 920 2.77 6.49 -31.76
N LEU A 921 3.57 5.42 -31.72
CA LEU A 921 4.57 5.11 -32.74
C LEU A 921 3.98 4.51 -34.02
N THR A 922 2.91 3.72 -33.90
CA THR A 922 2.31 2.99 -35.03
C THR A 922 1.05 3.65 -35.58
N HIS A 923 0.48 4.60 -34.83
CA HIS A 923 -0.84 5.19 -35.07
C HIS A 923 -1.97 4.14 -35.17
N ARG A 924 -1.76 2.97 -34.56
CA ARG A 924 -2.71 1.86 -34.54
C ARG A 924 -3.49 1.87 -33.24
N ASP A 925 -4.81 2.03 -33.34
CA ASP A 925 -5.73 1.87 -32.20
C ASP A 925 -5.64 0.44 -31.62
N PRO A 926 -5.18 0.27 -30.36
CA PRO A 926 -5.04 -1.02 -29.71
C PRO A 926 -6.33 -1.83 -29.58
N GLU A 927 -7.50 -1.17 -29.49
CA GLU A 927 -8.80 -1.84 -29.37
C GLU A 927 -9.21 -2.57 -30.65
N THR A 928 -8.58 -2.24 -31.77
CA THR A 928 -8.90 -2.81 -33.09
C THR A 928 -8.00 -3.98 -33.49
N ILE A 929 -7.05 -4.38 -32.63
CA ILE A 929 -6.16 -5.53 -32.87
C ILE A 929 -6.97 -6.84 -32.71
N PRO A 930 -6.95 -7.73 -33.72
CA PRO A 930 -7.62 -9.04 -33.63
C PRO A 930 -6.84 -9.99 -32.71
N PHE A 931 -7.54 -10.85 -31.96
CA PHE A 931 -6.93 -11.85 -31.05
C PHE A 931 -6.74 -13.23 -31.70
N ASP A 932 -6.94 -13.32 -33.01
CA ASP A 932 -6.87 -14.54 -33.81
C ASP A 932 -5.96 -14.39 -35.05
N ASP A 933 -5.06 -13.40 -35.05
CA ASP A 933 -4.08 -13.22 -36.13
C ASP A 933 -3.12 -14.43 -36.20
N PRO A 934 -3.09 -15.19 -37.31
CA PRO A 934 -2.30 -16.41 -37.40
C PRO A 934 -0.80 -16.17 -37.26
N ALA A 935 -0.29 -15.07 -37.82
CA ALA A 935 1.13 -14.73 -37.73
C ALA A 935 1.53 -14.44 -36.28
N THR A 936 0.72 -13.67 -35.54
CA THR A 936 0.91 -13.40 -34.12
C THR A 936 0.79 -14.66 -33.27
N MET A 937 -0.22 -15.52 -33.48
CA MET A 937 -0.32 -16.79 -32.74
C MET A 937 0.88 -17.70 -33.00
N SER A 938 1.43 -17.71 -34.22
CA SER A 938 2.55 -18.59 -34.56
C SER A 938 3.83 -18.30 -33.77
N ILE A 939 4.05 -17.06 -33.27
CA ILE A 939 5.28 -16.76 -32.52
C ILE A 939 5.35 -17.50 -31.18
N PHE A 940 4.23 -18.00 -30.68
CA PHE A 940 4.20 -18.78 -29.47
C PHE A 940 4.68 -20.22 -29.69
N THR A 941 4.84 -20.71 -30.93
CA THR A 941 5.32 -22.09 -31.19
C THR A 941 6.37 -22.19 -32.28
N SER A 942 6.65 -21.08 -32.97
CA SER A 942 7.62 -20.99 -34.06
C SER A 942 8.32 -19.62 -34.06
N THR A 943 9.42 -19.51 -34.80
CA THR A 943 10.11 -18.25 -35.12
C THR A 943 9.80 -17.74 -36.54
N ASP A 944 9.03 -18.50 -37.33
CA ASP A 944 8.82 -18.24 -38.77
C ASP A 944 8.25 -16.85 -39.06
N ALA A 945 7.25 -16.40 -38.28
CA ALA A 945 6.64 -15.08 -38.45
C ALA A 945 7.60 -13.92 -38.10
N LEU A 946 8.72 -14.19 -37.44
CA LEU A 946 9.78 -13.20 -37.21
C LEU A 946 10.81 -13.17 -38.35
N GLY A 947 10.82 -14.17 -39.23
CA GLY A 947 11.78 -14.29 -40.34
C GLY A 947 13.17 -14.78 -39.91
N ILE A 948 13.27 -15.54 -38.81
CA ILE A 948 14.52 -16.01 -38.21
C ILE A 948 14.43 -17.52 -37.96
N THR A 949 15.54 -18.25 -38.05
CA THR A 949 15.55 -19.69 -37.70
C THR A 949 15.69 -19.92 -36.18
N PRO A 950 15.16 -21.03 -35.64
CA PRO A 950 15.34 -21.38 -34.24
C PRO A 950 16.81 -21.47 -33.80
N GLU A 951 17.69 -21.96 -34.69
CA GLU A 951 19.13 -22.08 -34.44
C GLU A 951 19.82 -20.73 -34.29
N GLU A 952 19.43 -19.74 -35.11
CA GLU A 952 19.98 -18.38 -35.05
C GLU A 952 19.54 -17.66 -33.76
N LEU A 953 18.26 -17.79 -33.41
CA LEU A 953 17.71 -17.18 -32.21
C LEU A 953 18.17 -17.88 -30.92
N GLY A 954 18.40 -19.19 -31.00
CA GLY A 954 18.64 -20.06 -29.85
C GLY A 954 17.36 -20.40 -29.07
N ALA A 955 16.19 -20.28 -29.70
CA ALA A 955 14.88 -20.59 -29.13
C ALA A 955 13.90 -21.05 -30.22
N ASN A 956 12.96 -21.93 -29.87
CA ASN A 956 11.97 -22.48 -30.81
C ASN A 956 10.78 -21.54 -31.08
N MET A 957 10.68 -20.45 -30.33
CA MET A 957 9.52 -19.55 -30.32
C MET A 957 9.98 -18.09 -30.26
N GLY A 958 9.15 -17.21 -30.81
CA GLY A 958 9.38 -15.76 -30.88
C GLY A 958 8.87 -14.97 -29.68
N THR A 959 8.86 -15.51 -28.45
CA THR A 959 8.19 -14.88 -27.29
C THR A 959 9.09 -13.99 -26.42
N TYR A 960 10.35 -13.75 -26.79
CA TYR A 960 11.21 -12.83 -26.04
C TYR A 960 10.56 -11.46 -25.86
N GLY A 961 10.58 -10.97 -24.62
CA GLY A 961 10.00 -9.69 -24.20
C GLY A 961 8.46 -9.63 -24.13
N ILE A 962 7.74 -10.66 -24.56
CA ILE A 962 6.27 -10.70 -24.47
C ILE A 962 5.86 -10.91 -23.00
N PRO A 963 5.04 -10.02 -22.41
CA PRO A 963 4.52 -10.19 -21.04
C PRO A 963 3.87 -11.56 -20.86
N GLU A 964 3.92 -12.12 -19.66
CA GLU A 964 3.47 -13.49 -19.35
C GLU A 964 4.28 -14.63 -19.98
N PHE A 965 4.96 -14.40 -21.12
CA PHE A 965 5.57 -15.46 -21.93
C PHE A 965 7.09 -15.32 -22.12
N ARG A 966 7.72 -14.26 -21.59
CA ARG A 966 9.16 -13.94 -21.79
C ARG A 966 10.16 -14.80 -21.01
N THR A 967 9.73 -15.52 -19.98
CA THR A 967 10.67 -16.21 -19.07
C THR A 967 11.07 -17.58 -19.60
N SER A 968 12.26 -18.06 -19.28
CA SER A 968 12.69 -19.43 -19.63
C SER A 968 11.73 -20.50 -19.08
N PHE A 969 11.08 -20.23 -17.94
CA PHE A 969 10.08 -21.11 -17.36
C PHE A 969 8.82 -21.20 -18.24
N THR A 970 8.26 -20.06 -18.65
CA THR A 970 7.07 -20.00 -19.51
C THR A 970 7.36 -20.51 -20.92
N GLN A 971 8.54 -20.23 -21.46
CA GLN A 971 8.99 -20.78 -22.74
C GLN A 971 9.06 -22.31 -22.70
N LYS A 972 9.60 -22.88 -21.61
CA LYS A 972 9.58 -24.34 -21.43
C LYS A 972 8.16 -24.92 -21.33
N MET A 973 7.22 -24.20 -20.70
CA MET A 973 5.81 -24.63 -20.69
C MET A 973 5.23 -24.65 -22.09
N ILE A 974 5.51 -23.62 -22.88
CA ILE A 974 5.09 -23.52 -24.27
C ILE A 974 5.65 -24.71 -25.07
N ASP A 975 6.95 -25.01 -24.97
CA ASP A 975 7.56 -26.19 -25.63
C ASP A 975 6.90 -27.50 -25.18
N ASP A 976 6.60 -27.64 -23.89
CA ASP A 976 5.95 -28.83 -23.32
C ASP A 976 4.46 -28.96 -23.73
N SER A 977 3.79 -27.87 -24.12
CA SER A 977 2.33 -27.80 -24.29
C SER A 977 1.83 -27.49 -25.70
N ASN A 978 2.66 -26.86 -26.53
CA ASN A 978 2.40 -26.47 -27.92
C ASN A 978 1.02 -25.79 -28.11
N PRO A 979 0.80 -24.59 -27.56
CA PRO A 979 -0.49 -23.90 -27.61
C PRO A 979 -0.93 -23.59 -29.04
N ASP A 980 -2.19 -23.85 -29.36
CA ASP A 980 -2.75 -23.65 -30.72
C ASP A 980 -3.79 -22.53 -30.81
N CYS A 981 -4.30 -22.06 -29.67
CA CYS A 981 -5.39 -21.08 -29.59
C CYS A 981 -5.21 -20.09 -28.43
N PHE A 982 -6.04 -19.05 -28.39
CA PHE A 982 -5.95 -18.00 -27.37
C PHE A 982 -6.27 -18.55 -25.97
N ALA A 983 -7.24 -19.46 -25.85
CA ALA A 983 -7.54 -20.08 -24.56
C ALA A 983 -6.34 -20.85 -23.97
N ASP A 984 -5.49 -21.48 -24.80
CA ASP A 984 -4.30 -22.17 -24.31
C ASP A 984 -3.26 -21.19 -23.76
N LEU A 985 -3.11 -20.01 -24.37
CA LEU A 985 -2.26 -18.94 -23.82
C LEU A 985 -2.74 -18.47 -22.44
N VAL A 986 -4.07 -18.34 -22.25
CA VAL A 986 -4.67 -18.02 -20.95
C VAL A 986 -4.34 -19.09 -19.91
N ARG A 987 -4.36 -20.37 -20.31
CA ARG A 987 -4.02 -21.48 -19.41
C ARG A 987 -2.53 -21.49 -19.05
N ILE A 988 -1.65 -21.21 -20.02
CA ILE A 988 -0.20 -21.10 -19.78
C ILE A 988 0.11 -19.95 -18.81
N SER A 989 -0.54 -18.79 -18.95
CA SER A 989 -0.46 -17.72 -17.95
C SER A 989 -0.94 -18.24 -16.58
N GLY A 990 -2.07 -18.96 -16.50
CA GLY A 990 -2.50 -19.60 -15.25
C GLY A 990 -1.46 -20.55 -14.63
N PHE A 991 -0.83 -21.41 -15.42
CA PHE A 991 0.17 -22.38 -14.96
C PHE A 991 1.48 -21.75 -14.50
N SER A 992 1.88 -20.62 -15.11
CA SER A 992 3.13 -19.94 -14.79
C SER A 992 3.10 -19.22 -13.44
N HIS A 993 1.90 -18.96 -12.92
CA HIS A 993 1.70 -18.23 -11.67
C HIS A 993 1.21 -19.14 -10.54
N GLY A 994 2.13 -19.48 -9.63
CA GLY A 994 1.81 -20.17 -8.38
C GLY A 994 2.70 -21.39 -8.12
N THR A 995 3.11 -21.57 -6.88
CA THR A 995 3.92 -22.73 -6.48
C THR A 995 3.09 -24.01 -6.56
N ASN A 996 3.68 -25.06 -7.15
CA ASN A 996 3.08 -26.38 -7.37
C ASN A 996 1.81 -26.39 -8.24
N VAL A 997 1.67 -25.41 -9.14
CA VAL A 997 0.64 -25.43 -10.19
C VAL A 997 1.15 -26.26 -11.38
N TRP A 998 2.29 -25.87 -11.96
CA TRP A 998 2.92 -26.61 -13.06
C TRP A 998 3.89 -27.71 -12.60
N LEU A 999 5.05 -27.33 -12.03
CA LEU A 999 6.10 -28.25 -11.60
C LEU A 999 5.61 -29.16 -10.46
N GLY A 1000 5.82 -30.48 -10.59
CA GLY A 1000 5.39 -31.46 -9.58
C GLY A 1000 3.87 -31.75 -9.59
N ASN A 1001 3.15 -31.19 -10.56
CA ASN A 1001 1.69 -31.27 -10.65
C ASN A 1001 1.21 -31.36 -12.10
N ALA A 1002 0.68 -30.28 -12.71
CA ALA A 1002 0.09 -30.32 -14.05
C ALA A 1002 1.06 -30.86 -15.12
N GLN A 1003 2.34 -30.49 -15.05
CA GLN A 1003 3.36 -30.98 -15.98
C GLN A 1003 3.48 -32.51 -15.95
N ASP A 1004 3.49 -33.10 -14.75
CA ASP A 1004 3.65 -34.54 -14.57
C ASP A 1004 2.41 -35.28 -15.04
N LEU A 1005 1.22 -34.73 -14.77
CA LEU A 1005 -0.06 -35.26 -15.23
C LEU A 1005 -0.17 -35.27 -16.76
N ILE A 1006 0.31 -34.20 -17.40
CA ILE A 1006 0.33 -34.07 -18.87
C ILE A 1006 1.34 -35.05 -19.47
N LYS A 1007 2.57 -35.12 -18.92
CA LYS A 1007 3.62 -36.04 -19.39
C LYS A 1007 3.26 -37.51 -19.19
N ALA A 1008 2.50 -37.83 -18.14
CA ALA A 1008 2.00 -39.18 -17.89
C ALA A 1008 0.78 -39.56 -18.76
N GLY A 1009 0.18 -38.61 -19.48
CA GLY A 1009 -1.05 -38.83 -20.27
C GLY A 1009 -2.32 -38.95 -19.43
N THR A 1010 -2.27 -38.62 -18.13
CA THR A 1010 -3.41 -38.68 -17.20
C THR A 1010 -4.38 -37.51 -17.41
N SER A 1011 -3.87 -36.36 -17.86
CA SER A 1011 -4.64 -35.15 -18.17
C SER A 1011 -4.09 -34.52 -19.46
N THR A 1012 -4.93 -33.77 -20.18
CA THR A 1012 -4.44 -32.90 -21.26
C THR A 1012 -4.17 -31.48 -20.74
N LEU A 1013 -3.60 -30.63 -21.60
CA LEU A 1013 -3.48 -29.19 -21.31
C LEU A 1013 -4.85 -28.59 -21.01
N LYS A 1014 -5.92 -29.01 -21.71
CA LYS A 1014 -7.29 -28.48 -21.62
C LYS A 1014 -8.03 -28.90 -20.35
N ASP A 1015 -7.65 -30.02 -19.75
CA ASP A 1015 -8.32 -30.57 -18.55
C ASP A 1015 -7.61 -30.22 -17.22
N ALA A 1016 -6.33 -29.85 -17.28
CA ALA A 1016 -5.54 -29.54 -16.08
C ALA A 1016 -6.03 -28.28 -15.34
N ILE A 1017 -5.66 -28.11 -14.07
CA ILE A 1017 -6.10 -26.95 -13.27
C ILE A 1017 -5.16 -25.76 -13.49
N SER A 1018 -5.60 -24.75 -14.25
CA SER A 1018 -4.82 -23.56 -14.61
C SER A 1018 -5.28 -22.29 -13.86
N ALA A 1019 -6.57 -22.21 -13.57
CA ALA A 1019 -7.20 -21.09 -12.86
C ALA A 1019 -8.18 -21.62 -11.82
N ARG A 1020 -8.46 -20.82 -10.78
CA ARG A 1020 -9.38 -21.25 -9.70
C ARG A 1020 -10.79 -21.53 -10.22
N ASP A 1021 -11.21 -20.80 -11.24
CA ASP A 1021 -12.48 -20.95 -11.94
C ASP A 1021 -12.63 -22.37 -12.52
N ASP A 1022 -11.54 -23.02 -12.93
CA ASP A 1022 -11.53 -24.40 -13.43
C ASP A 1022 -12.07 -25.36 -12.38
N ILE A 1023 -11.73 -25.15 -11.11
CA ILE A 1023 -12.20 -25.98 -9.99
C ILE A 1023 -13.69 -25.81 -9.80
N MET A 1024 -14.16 -24.57 -9.71
CA MET A 1024 -15.58 -24.32 -9.50
C MET A 1024 -16.43 -24.84 -10.67
N ASN A 1025 -16.04 -24.54 -11.91
CA ASN A 1025 -16.76 -24.95 -13.10
C ASN A 1025 -16.77 -26.47 -13.26
N TYR A 1026 -15.61 -27.14 -13.08
CA TYR A 1026 -15.51 -28.59 -13.21
C TYR A 1026 -16.37 -29.31 -12.17
N LEU A 1027 -16.32 -28.88 -10.90
CA LEU A 1027 -17.14 -29.48 -9.84
C LEU A 1027 -18.65 -29.29 -10.12
N MET A 1028 -19.06 -28.10 -10.54
CA MET A 1028 -20.46 -27.82 -10.88
C MET A 1028 -20.94 -28.62 -12.09
N GLN A 1029 -20.12 -28.76 -13.14
CA GLN A 1029 -20.43 -29.57 -14.33
C GLN A 1029 -20.60 -31.06 -13.98
N ASN A 1030 -19.90 -31.54 -12.94
CA ASN A 1030 -20.04 -32.90 -12.42
C ASN A 1030 -21.13 -33.02 -11.33
N GLY A 1031 -22.00 -32.02 -11.18
CA GLY A 1031 -23.17 -32.08 -10.29
C GLY A 1031 -22.89 -31.86 -8.81
N ILE A 1032 -21.69 -31.37 -8.44
CA ILE A 1032 -21.39 -30.95 -7.07
C ILE A 1032 -22.11 -29.63 -6.76
N ASP A 1033 -22.65 -29.52 -5.54
CA ASP A 1033 -23.32 -28.31 -5.06
C ASP A 1033 -22.49 -27.03 -5.33
N PRO A 1034 -23.11 -25.94 -5.86
CA PRO A 1034 -22.40 -24.72 -6.20
C PRO A 1034 -21.66 -24.07 -5.02
N LEU A 1035 -22.24 -24.08 -3.82
CA LEU A 1035 -21.61 -23.48 -2.64
C LEU A 1035 -20.42 -24.30 -2.15
N LEU A 1036 -20.52 -25.63 -2.18
CA LEU A 1036 -19.39 -26.52 -1.89
C LEU A 1036 -18.27 -26.35 -2.92
N SER A 1037 -18.62 -26.23 -4.20
CA SER A 1037 -17.68 -26.01 -5.30
C SER A 1037 -16.90 -24.70 -5.12
N PHE A 1038 -17.61 -23.61 -4.80
CA PHE A 1038 -17.01 -22.31 -4.49
C PHE A 1038 -16.08 -22.35 -3.27
N LYS A 1039 -16.51 -22.98 -2.16
CA LYS A 1039 -15.68 -23.11 -0.95
C LYS A 1039 -14.41 -23.93 -1.21
N THR A 1040 -14.52 -24.98 -2.02
CA THR A 1040 -13.39 -25.82 -2.40
C THR A 1040 -12.39 -25.03 -3.23
N MET A 1041 -12.87 -24.32 -4.26
CA MET A 1041 -12.07 -23.40 -5.05
C MET A 1041 -11.33 -22.37 -4.18
N GLU A 1042 -12.03 -21.68 -3.27
CA GLU A 1042 -11.44 -20.64 -2.42
C GLU A 1042 -10.41 -21.18 -1.43
N ASN A 1043 -10.54 -22.42 -0.97
CA ASN A 1043 -9.54 -23.06 -0.11
C ASN A 1043 -8.30 -23.47 -0.89
N VAL A 1044 -8.48 -24.12 -2.05
CA VAL A 1044 -7.38 -24.60 -2.90
C VAL A 1044 -6.54 -23.43 -3.40
N ARG A 1045 -7.17 -22.35 -3.91
CA ARG A 1045 -6.44 -21.17 -4.39
C ARG A 1045 -5.63 -20.44 -3.31
N LYS A 1046 -5.95 -20.67 -2.03
CA LYS A 1046 -5.22 -20.13 -0.86
C LYS A 1046 -4.19 -21.13 -0.30
N GLY A 1047 -3.97 -22.25 -0.98
CA GLY A 1047 -3.02 -23.27 -0.56
C GLY A 1047 -3.44 -24.04 0.70
N LYS A 1048 -4.73 -23.98 1.07
CA LYS A 1048 -5.28 -24.68 2.24
C LYS A 1048 -5.62 -26.14 1.96
N GLY A 1049 -5.55 -26.57 0.69
CA GLY A 1049 -5.96 -27.91 0.26
C GLY A 1049 -7.46 -28.15 0.43
N ILE A 1050 -7.84 -29.42 0.50
CA ILE A 1050 -9.22 -29.88 0.68
C ILE A 1050 -9.30 -30.70 1.98
N THR A 1051 -10.31 -30.44 2.81
CA THR A 1051 -10.52 -31.19 4.06
C THR A 1051 -11.01 -32.61 3.77
N ASN A 1052 -10.69 -33.57 4.64
CA ASN A 1052 -11.02 -34.99 4.42
C ASN A 1052 -12.53 -35.23 4.21
N ASP A 1053 -13.39 -34.51 4.94
CA ASP A 1053 -14.85 -34.61 4.79
C ASP A 1053 -15.34 -34.13 3.41
N VAL A 1054 -14.66 -33.15 2.82
CA VAL A 1054 -14.96 -32.66 1.47
C VAL A 1054 -14.39 -33.62 0.44
N VAL A 1055 -13.19 -34.17 0.64
CA VAL A 1055 -12.60 -35.20 -0.23
C VAL A 1055 -13.54 -36.39 -0.39
N GLU A 1056 -14.15 -36.88 0.70
CA GLU A 1056 -15.12 -37.97 0.63
C GLU A 1056 -16.36 -37.62 -0.21
N LYS A 1057 -16.87 -36.39 -0.08
CA LYS A 1057 -18.00 -35.91 -0.90
C LYS A 1057 -17.62 -35.78 -2.38
N LEU A 1058 -16.42 -35.30 -2.69
CA LEU A 1058 -15.94 -35.19 -4.06
C LEU A 1058 -15.77 -36.56 -4.71
N ARG A 1059 -15.19 -37.54 -3.98
CA ARG A 1059 -15.11 -38.93 -4.44
C ARG A 1059 -16.49 -39.54 -4.67
N ALA A 1060 -17.42 -39.32 -3.75
CA ALA A 1060 -18.80 -39.80 -3.89
C ALA A 1060 -19.53 -39.16 -5.09
N GLY A 1061 -19.18 -37.91 -5.43
CA GLY A 1061 -19.65 -37.22 -6.63
C GLY A 1061 -18.92 -37.59 -7.92
N GLY A 1062 -18.04 -38.59 -7.90
CA GLY A 1062 -17.37 -39.10 -9.11
C GLY A 1062 -16.13 -38.32 -9.55
N ILE A 1063 -15.60 -37.42 -8.71
CA ILE A 1063 -14.40 -36.65 -9.04
C ILE A 1063 -13.16 -37.56 -8.99
N PRO A 1064 -12.31 -37.61 -10.04
CA PRO A 1064 -11.13 -38.48 -10.07
C PRO A 1064 -10.09 -38.17 -8.98
N GLU A 1065 -9.40 -39.21 -8.50
CA GLU A 1065 -8.40 -39.05 -7.42
C GLU A 1065 -7.25 -38.12 -7.82
N TRP A 1066 -6.77 -38.20 -9.07
CA TRP A 1066 -5.70 -37.34 -9.57
C TRP A 1066 -6.08 -35.84 -9.48
N TYR A 1067 -7.36 -35.50 -9.65
CA TYR A 1067 -7.86 -34.12 -9.58
C TYR A 1067 -7.84 -33.62 -8.13
N ILE A 1068 -8.22 -34.48 -7.19
CA ILE A 1068 -8.18 -34.19 -5.75
C ILE A 1068 -6.72 -34.01 -5.30
N GLU A 1069 -5.82 -34.90 -5.69
CA GLU A 1069 -4.39 -34.79 -5.40
C GLU A 1069 -3.77 -33.50 -5.96
N SER A 1070 -4.15 -33.13 -7.19
CA SER A 1070 -3.73 -31.86 -7.80
C SER A 1070 -4.16 -30.67 -6.95
N CYS A 1071 -5.42 -30.63 -6.51
CA CYS A 1071 -5.95 -29.61 -5.63
C CYS A 1071 -5.19 -29.50 -4.28
N GLN A 1072 -4.69 -30.61 -3.73
CA GLN A 1072 -3.94 -30.60 -2.47
C GLN A 1072 -2.52 -30.01 -2.62
N LYS A 1073 -1.94 -30.10 -3.81
CA LYS A 1073 -0.56 -29.63 -4.10
C LYS A 1073 -0.49 -28.12 -4.27
N ILE A 1074 -1.49 -27.53 -4.93
CA ILE A 1074 -1.56 -26.11 -5.30
C ILE A 1074 -1.41 -25.22 -4.06
N LYS A 1075 -0.47 -24.26 -4.10
CA LYS A 1075 -0.28 -23.27 -3.03
C LYS A 1075 -0.95 -21.94 -3.30
N TYR A 1076 -1.12 -21.62 -4.57
CA TYR A 1076 -1.76 -20.39 -5.03
C TYR A 1076 -2.28 -20.57 -6.45
N LEU A 1077 -3.38 -19.91 -6.81
CA LEU A 1077 -3.96 -19.99 -8.15
C LEU A 1077 -4.68 -18.68 -8.51
N PHE A 1078 -4.50 -18.21 -9.75
CA PHE A 1078 -5.13 -16.98 -10.25
C PHE A 1078 -6.60 -17.18 -10.69
N PRO A 1079 -7.40 -16.10 -10.70
CA PRO A 1079 -8.66 -16.08 -11.45
C PRO A 1079 -8.41 -16.04 -12.96
N ARG A 1080 -9.26 -16.73 -13.72
CA ARG A 1080 -9.23 -16.74 -15.19
C ARG A 1080 -9.35 -15.34 -15.77
N ALA A 1081 -10.20 -14.48 -15.19
CA ALA A 1081 -10.35 -13.09 -15.61
C ALA A 1081 -9.03 -12.31 -15.62
N HIS A 1082 -8.16 -12.54 -14.62
CA HIS A 1082 -6.85 -11.90 -14.54
C HIS A 1082 -5.93 -12.42 -15.66
N ALA A 1083 -5.85 -13.75 -15.83
CA ALA A 1083 -5.05 -14.36 -16.88
C ALA A 1083 -5.51 -13.89 -18.28
N THR A 1084 -6.82 -13.86 -18.53
CA THR A 1084 -7.38 -13.36 -19.80
C THR A 1084 -6.98 -11.91 -20.07
N ALA A 1085 -7.13 -11.01 -19.09
CA ALA A 1085 -6.76 -9.61 -19.26
C ALA A 1085 -5.26 -9.42 -19.58
N TYR A 1086 -4.38 -10.16 -18.89
CA TYR A 1086 -2.94 -10.09 -19.10
C TYR A 1086 -2.54 -10.66 -20.46
N VAL A 1087 -3.14 -11.79 -20.86
CA VAL A 1087 -2.90 -12.37 -22.19
C VAL A 1087 -3.43 -11.46 -23.29
N MET A 1088 -4.54 -10.74 -23.10
CA MET A 1088 -5.00 -9.72 -24.07
C MET A 1088 -3.95 -8.61 -24.26
N MET A 1089 -3.36 -8.08 -23.18
CA MET A 1089 -2.28 -7.09 -23.29
C MET A 1089 -1.03 -7.66 -23.95
N GLY A 1090 -0.59 -8.84 -23.50
CA GLY A 1090 0.58 -9.53 -24.06
C GLY A 1090 0.41 -9.84 -25.54
N TYR A 1091 -0.80 -10.23 -25.96
CA TYR A 1091 -1.13 -10.50 -27.36
C TYR A 1091 -1.10 -9.23 -28.23
N ARG A 1092 -1.65 -8.10 -27.74
CA ARG A 1092 -1.57 -6.81 -28.45
C ARG A 1092 -0.10 -6.38 -28.67
N ILE A 1093 0.75 -6.59 -27.67
CA ILE A 1093 2.19 -6.35 -27.77
C ILE A 1093 2.85 -7.32 -28.77
N ALA A 1094 2.48 -8.60 -28.74
CA ALA A 1094 2.94 -9.61 -29.69
C ALA A 1094 2.56 -9.28 -31.14
N PHE A 1095 1.35 -8.76 -31.36
CA PHE A 1095 0.91 -8.28 -32.67
C PHE A 1095 1.83 -7.18 -33.19
N CYS A 1096 2.16 -6.19 -32.35
CA CYS A 1096 3.13 -5.16 -32.71
C CYS A 1096 4.54 -5.72 -32.92
N LYS A 1097 4.97 -6.75 -32.18
CA LYS A 1097 6.26 -7.42 -32.41
C LYS A 1097 6.36 -8.01 -33.81
N VAL A 1098 5.27 -8.62 -34.31
CA VAL A 1098 5.22 -9.21 -35.64
C VAL A 1098 5.13 -8.14 -36.73
N HIS A 1099 4.13 -7.26 -36.62
CA HIS A 1099 3.75 -6.34 -37.71
C HIS A 1099 4.45 -4.97 -37.66
N TYR A 1100 4.95 -4.55 -36.48
CA TYR A 1100 5.62 -3.26 -36.25
C TYR A 1100 6.90 -3.44 -35.40
N PRO A 1101 7.86 -4.26 -35.87
CA PRO A 1101 8.96 -4.76 -35.05
C PRO A 1101 9.83 -3.67 -34.41
N LEU A 1102 10.18 -2.63 -35.17
CA LEU A 1102 11.03 -1.56 -34.67
C LEU A 1102 10.33 -0.74 -33.57
N ALA A 1103 9.03 -0.50 -33.71
CA ALA A 1103 8.22 0.15 -32.68
C ALA A 1103 8.11 -0.72 -31.41
N TYR A 1104 7.99 -2.04 -31.57
CA TYR A 1104 8.05 -2.98 -30.44
C TYR A 1104 9.37 -2.89 -29.67
N TYR A 1105 10.52 -2.96 -30.35
CA TYR A 1105 11.81 -2.87 -29.68
C TYR A 1105 12.01 -1.51 -28.99
N ALA A 1106 11.62 -0.41 -29.66
CA ALA A 1106 11.69 0.93 -29.06
C ALA A 1106 10.83 1.02 -27.78
N ALA A 1107 9.59 0.54 -27.81
CA ALA A 1107 8.70 0.56 -26.67
C ALA A 1107 9.21 -0.34 -25.53
N TYR A 1108 9.73 -1.53 -25.85
CA TYR A 1108 10.31 -2.43 -24.85
C TYR A 1108 11.55 -1.81 -24.19
N PHE A 1109 12.51 -1.32 -24.98
CA PHE A 1109 13.75 -0.76 -24.45
C PHE A 1109 13.55 0.55 -23.70
N SER A 1110 12.53 1.34 -24.04
CA SER A 1110 12.24 2.58 -23.33
C SER A 1110 11.55 2.37 -21.98
N ILE A 1111 10.72 1.34 -21.85
CA ILE A 1111 9.80 1.19 -20.71
C ILE A 1111 10.16 0.04 -19.78
N ARG A 1112 10.68 -1.08 -20.31
CA ARG A 1112 10.90 -2.32 -19.52
C ARG A 1112 12.37 -2.67 -19.31
N ALA A 1113 13.27 -2.12 -20.10
CA ALA A 1113 14.68 -2.48 -20.06
C ALA A 1113 15.43 -1.62 -19.04
N ASP A 1114 15.20 -1.87 -17.76
CA ASP A 1114 15.88 -1.15 -16.66
C ASP A 1114 17.41 -1.28 -16.73
N GLU A 1115 17.91 -2.39 -17.28
CA GLU A 1115 19.33 -2.72 -17.37
C GLU A 1115 19.86 -2.71 -18.82
N PHE A 1116 19.37 -1.78 -19.64
CA PHE A 1116 19.92 -1.59 -20.99
C PHE A 1116 21.35 -1.02 -20.95
N ASP A 1117 22.26 -1.58 -21.77
CA ASP A 1117 23.64 -1.08 -21.90
C ASP A 1117 23.96 -0.71 -23.34
N ALA A 1118 23.87 0.59 -23.64
CA ALA A 1118 24.23 1.12 -24.95
C ALA A 1118 25.70 0.86 -25.30
N ASN A 1119 26.63 0.74 -24.34
CA ASN A 1119 28.04 0.47 -24.64
C ASN A 1119 28.30 -0.91 -25.24
N ILE A 1120 27.35 -1.83 -25.08
CA ILE A 1120 27.40 -3.18 -25.65
C ILE A 1120 26.57 -3.23 -26.92
N ILE A 1121 25.33 -2.73 -26.85
CA ILE A 1121 24.32 -2.94 -27.88
C ILE A 1121 24.62 -2.09 -29.12
N SER A 1122 25.00 -0.81 -28.99
CA SER A 1122 25.28 0.07 -30.14
C SER A 1122 26.51 -0.36 -30.95
N LYS A 1123 27.42 -1.15 -30.36
CA LYS A 1123 28.60 -1.71 -31.06
C LYS A 1123 28.25 -2.81 -32.07
N GLY A 1124 27.00 -3.27 -32.10
CA GLY A 1124 26.50 -4.15 -33.15
C GLY A 1124 26.37 -5.62 -32.76
N LYS A 1125 25.85 -6.40 -33.72
CA LYS A 1125 25.45 -7.81 -33.60
C LYS A 1125 26.49 -8.72 -32.92
N MET A 1126 27.78 -8.59 -33.29
CA MET A 1126 28.84 -9.45 -32.74
C MET A 1126 29.17 -9.13 -31.27
N SER A 1127 29.09 -7.86 -30.87
CA SER A 1127 29.30 -7.42 -29.49
C SER A 1127 28.22 -8.00 -28.58
N VAL A 1128 26.95 -7.89 -29.00
CA VAL A 1128 25.80 -8.45 -28.29
C VAL A 1128 25.94 -9.96 -28.10
N LYS A 1129 26.31 -10.69 -29.17
CA LYS A 1129 26.48 -12.15 -29.10
C LYS A 1129 27.57 -12.57 -28.12
N ALA A 1130 28.71 -11.88 -28.13
CA ALA A 1130 29.81 -12.15 -27.19
C ALA A 1130 29.38 -11.94 -25.74
N ALA A 1131 28.61 -10.88 -25.45
CA ALA A 1131 28.09 -10.61 -24.11
C ALA A 1131 27.09 -11.69 -23.63
N ILE A 1132 26.19 -12.13 -24.51
CA ILE A 1132 25.26 -13.25 -24.23
C ILE A 1132 26.04 -14.52 -23.89
N ASP A 1133 27.05 -14.86 -24.70
CA ASP A 1133 27.83 -16.08 -24.51
C ASP A 1133 28.64 -16.05 -23.20
N ALA A 1134 29.17 -14.88 -22.81
CA ALA A 1134 29.85 -14.69 -21.53
C ALA A 1134 28.91 -14.91 -20.33
N LEU A 1135 27.71 -14.31 -20.35
CA LEU A 1135 26.71 -14.50 -19.29
C LEU A 1135 26.22 -15.95 -19.21
N ASN A 1136 26.03 -16.61 -20.36
CA ASN A 1136 25.65 -18.01 -20.39
C ASN A 1136 26.77 -18.93 -19.88
N ALA A 1137 28.04 -18.61 -20.14
CA ALA A 1137 29.18 -19.34 -19.59
C ALA A 1137 29.23 -19.21 -18.06
N GLU A 1138 29.08 -18.00 -17.54
CA GLU A 1138 29.02 -17.74 -16.09
C GLU A 1138 27.85 -18.48 -15.44
N ALA A 1139 26.67 -18.46 -16.07
CA ALA A 1139 25.51 -19.21 -15.60
C ALA A 1139 25.82 -20.71 -15.49
N ARG A 1140 26.51 -21.30 -16.48
CA ARG A 1140 26.90 -22.72 -16.44
C ARG A 1140 27.85 -23.03 -15.29
N GLU A 1141 28.83 -22.17 -15.02
CA GLU A 1141 29.76 -22.31 -13.89
C GLU A 1141 29.02 -22.28 -12.55
N HIS A 1142 27.97 -21.46 -12.44
CA HIS A 1142 27.16 -21.29 -11.23
C HIS A 1142 25.88 -22.17 -11.21
N ARG A 1143 25.89 -23.32 -11.90
CA ARG A 1143 24.77 -24.29 -11.94
C ARG A 1143 23.44 -23.70 -12.42
N GLY A 1144 23.50 -22.82 -13.40
CA GLY A 1144 22.35 -22.15 -14.02
C GLY A 1144 21.82 -20.94 -13.25
N LYS A 1145 22.59 -20.37 -12.31
CA LYS A 1145 22.17 -19.20 -11.53
C LYS A 1145 23.03 -17.99 -11.83
N LEU A 1146 22.39 -16.94 -12.34
CA LEU A 1146 22.92 -15.58 -12.36
C LEU A 1146 22.29 -14.79 -11.21
N ASP A 1147 22.93 -13.69 -10.81
CA ASP A 1147 22.23 -12.70 -10.00
C ASP A 1147 21.13 -12.00 -10.83
N ASN A 1148 20.15 -11.41 -10.15
CA ASN A 1148 18.97 -10.85 -10.81
C ASN A 1148 19.34 -9.79 -11.87
N LYS A 1149 20.32 -8.92 -11.57
CA LYS A 1149 20.72 -7.84 -12.47
C LYS A 1149 21.29 -8.40 -13.77
N LYS A 1150 22.17 -9.40 -13.67
CA LYS A 1150 22.73 -10.09 -14.86
C LYS A 1150 21.66 -10.85 -15.64
N GLN A 1151 20.69 -11.43 -14.96
CA GLN A 1151 19.57 -12.10 -15.63
C GLN A 1151 18.71 -11.11 -16.42
N ASP A 1152 18.45 -9.91 -15.89
CA ASP A 1152 17.69 -8.87 -16.58
C ASP A 1152 18.45 -8.33 -17.80
N ILE A 1153 19.76 -8.08 -17.67
CA ILE A 1153 20.64 -7.73 -18.80
C ILE A 1153 20.58 -8.79 -19.90
N LEU A 1154 20.63 -10.08 -19.53
CA LEU A 1154 20.60 -11.18 -20.51
C LEU A 1154 19.32 -11.13 -21.37
N ILE A 1155 18.15 -10.84 -20.77
CA ILE A 1155 16.89 -10.72 -21.51
C ILE A 1155 16.93 -9.56 -22.50
N VAL A 1156 17.48 -8.41 -22.09
CA VAL A 1156 17.63 -7.23 -22.96
C VAL A 1156 18.57 -7.54 -24.12
N LEU A 1157 19.70 -8.22 -23.86
CA LEU A 1157 20.64 -8.63 -24.90
C LEU A 1157 20.03 -9.65 -25.87
N GLN A 1158 19.22 -10.60 -25.39
CA GLN A 1158 18.50 -11.54 -26.25
C GLN A 1158 17.52 -10.83 -27.20
N LEU A 1159 16.83 -9.80 -26.72
CA LEU A 1159 15.98 -8.96 -27.57
C LEU A 1159 16.79 -8.13 -28.57
N ALA A 1160 17.92 -7.56 -28.16
CA ALA A 1160 18.82 -6.86 -29.08
C ALA A 1160 19.37 -7.81 -30.15
N TRP A 1161 19.71 -9.05 -29.77
CA TRP A 1161 20.13 -10.10 -30.70
C TRP A 1161 19.04 -10.45 -31.71
N GLU A 1162 17.80 -10.65 -31.25
CA GLU A 1162 16.63 -10.85 -32.11
C GLU A 1162 16.44 -9.67 -33.08
N MET A 1163 16.50 -8.43 -32.58
CA MET A 1163 16.40 -7.21 -33.40
C MET A 1163 17.46 -7.19 -34.52
N TYR A 1164 18.71 -7.51 -34.21
CA TYR A 1164 19.79 -7.61 -35.21
C TYR A 1164 19.58 -8.74 -36.23
N LEU A 1165 19.02 -9.88 -35.81
CA LEU A 1165 18.70 -10.98 -36.72
C LEU A 1165 17.58 -10.63 -37.70
N ARG A 1166 16.65 -9.77 -37.28
CA ARG A 1166 15.57 -9.25 -38.14
C ARG A 1166 16.01 -8.11 -39.06
N GLY A 1167 17.29 -7.74 -39.06
CA GLY A 1167 17.86 -6.75 -39.98
C GLY A 1167 17.85 -5.31 -39.46
N PHE A 1168 17.48 -5.06 -38.21
CA PHE A 1168 17.52 -3.74 -37.59
C PHE A 1168 18.85 -3.50 -36.87
N SER A 1169 19.11 -2.26 -36.46
CA SER A 1169 20.31 -1.89 -35.71
C SER A 1169 20.02 -0.90 -34.57
N CYS A 1170 20.99 -0.75 -33.67
CA CYS A 1170 21.01 0.29 -32.64
C CYS A 1170 22.16 1.25 -32.94
N GLU A 1171 21.85 2.54 -33.01
CA GLU A 1171 22.83 3.61 -33.16
C GLU A 1171 23.54 3.89 -31.83
N PRO A 1172 24.73 4.54 -31.84
CA PRO A 1172 25.33 5.09 -30.64
C PRO A 1172 24.48 6.25 -30.09
N VAL A 1173 24.61 6.54 -28.79
CA VAL A 1173 24.00 7.73 -28.20
C VAL A 1173 24.66 8.97 -28.80
N ASP A 1174 23.84 9.94 -29.22
CA ASP A 1174 24.28 11.16 -29.86
C ASP A 1174 23.86 12.39 -29.07
N LEU A 1175 24.81 13.30 -28.83
CA LEU A 1175 24.62 14.47 -27.97
C LEU A 1175 23.48 15.40 -28.43
N TYR A 1176 23.20 15.46 -29.73
CA TYR A 1176 22.29 16.45 -30.31
C TYR A 1176 20.94 15.88 -30.74
N THR A 1177 20.87 14.58 -31.01
CA THR A 1177 19.67 13.91 -31.52
C THR A 1177 19.05 12.98 -30.49
N SER A 1178 19.82 12.32 -29.62
CA SER A 1178 19.26 11.47 -28.55
C SER A 1178 18.42 12.29 -27.59
N VAL A 1179 17.33 11.73 -27.09
CA VAL A 1179 16.49 12.35 -26.05
C VAL A 1179 16.84 11.79 -24.67
N ALA A 1180 16.15 12.27 -23.63
CA ALA A 1180 16.50 11.91 -22.26
C ALA A 1180 16.23 10.44 -21.96
N GLU A 1181 15.03 9.93 -22.33
CA GLU A 1181 14.50 8.69 -21.75
C GLU A 1181 13.93 7.66 -22.74
N LYS A 1182 13.53 8.07 -23.95
CA LYS A 1182 12.85 7.20 -24.91
C LYS A 1182 13.70 6.94 -26.16
N PHE A 1183 13.62 5.73 -26.69
CA PHE A 1183 14.22 5.39 -27.96
C PHE A 1183 13.46 6.05 -29.11
N ILE A 1184 14.21 6.56 -30.10
CA ILE A 1184 13.65 7.16 -31.31
C ILE A 1184 13.79 6.18 -32.47
N LEU A 1185 12.76 6.11 -33.30
CA LEU A 1185 12.76 5.29 -34.51
C LEU A 1185 13.38 6.09 -35.66
N HIS A 1186 14.40 5.51 -36.26
CA HIS A 1186 14.86 5.85 -37.61
C HIS A 1186 14.43 4.73 -38.57
N GLU A 1187 14.69 4.86 -39.88
CA GLU A 1187 14.12 3.96 -40.89
C GLU A 1187 14.40 2.47 -40.62
N ASN A 1188 15.64 2.11 -40.24
CA ASN A 1188 16.04 0.73 -39.95
C ASN A 1188 16.82 0.59 -38.63
N SER A 1189 16.75 1.60 -37.77
CA SER A 1189 17.58 1.69 -36.57
C SER A 1189 16.86 2.36 -35.42
N LEU A 1190 17.34 2.07 -34.20
CA LEU A 1190 16.92 2.76 -32.99
C LEU A 1190 18.04 3.68 -32.51
N LEU A 1191 17.68 4.94 -32.23
CA LEU A 1191 18.55 5.87 -31.55
C LEU A 1191 18.29 5.80 -30.03
N PRO A 1192 19.27 5.34 -29.23
CA PRO A 1192 19.12 5.25 -27.78
C PRO A 1192 19.04 6.62 -27.10
N PRO A 1193 18.29 6.74 -25.99
CA PRO A 1193 18.31 7.91 -25.14
C PRO A 1193 19.57 7.97 -24.27
N PHE A 1194 19.81 9.11 -23.60
CA PHE A 1194 20.93 9.23 -22.66
C PHE A 1194 20.85 8.27 -21.48
N THR A 1195 19.64 7.97 -20.96
CA THR A 1195 19.46 7.02 -19.85
C THR A 1195 19.80 5.57 -20.21
N ALA A 1196 19.95 5.24 -21.50
CA ALA A 1196 20.43 3.93 -21.94
C ALA A 1196 21.93 3.73 -21.68
N LEU A 1197 22.65 4.76 -21.21
CA LEU A 1197 24.03 4.67 -20.75
C LEU A 1197 24.07 4.26 -19.27
N PRO A 1198 24.76 3.16 -18.93
CA PRO A 1198 24.89 2.72 -17.54
C PRO A 1198 25.45 3.83 -16.64
N GLY A 1199 24.72 4.14 -15.56
CA GLY A 1199 25.10 5.17 -14.59
C GLY A 1199 24.62 6.59 -14.93
N MET A 1200 24.02 6.81 -16.12
CA MET A 1200 23.43 8.10 -16.47
C MET A 1200 22.09 8.29 -15.76
N GLY A 1201 21.98 9.32 -14.92
CA GLY A 1201 20.74 9.64 -14.22
C GLY A 1201 19.73 10.41 -15.07
N GLN A 1202 18.43 10.14 -14.88
CA GLN A 1202 17.32 10.81 -15.59
C GLN A 1202 17.41 12.34 -15.53
N LYS A 1203 17.71 12.92 -14.36
CA LYS A 1203 17.86 14.38 -14.20
C LYS A 1203 19.00 14.95 -15.05
N ALA A 1204 20.14 14.26 -15.11
CA ALA A 1204 21.28 14.69 -15.91
C ALA A 1204 20.94 14.62 -17.41
N ALA A 1205 20.31 13.51 -17.85
CA ALA A 1205 19.82 13.34 -19.21
C ALA A 1205 18.84 14.45 -19.63
N GLN A 1206 17.86 14.77 -18.78
CA GLN A 1206 16.90 15.86 -19.02
C GLN A 1206 17.60 17.22 -19.09
N ALA A 1207 18.55 17.49 -18.19
CA ALA A 1207 19.26 18.76 -18.16
C ALA A 1207 20.10 18.99 -19.43
N ILE A 1208 20.74 17.94 -19.97
CA ILE A 1208 21.47 18.00 -21.26
C ILE A 1208 20.52 18.37 -22.40
N VAL A 1209 19.36 17.69 -22.48
CA VAL A 1209 18.37 17.91 -23.53
C VAL A 1209 17.73 19.30 -23.43
N GLU A 1210 17.57 19.84 -22.22
CA GLU A 1210 17.07 21.19 -22.02
C GLU A 1210 18.13 22.22 -22.41
N ALA A 1211 19.34 22.11 -21.86
CA ALA A 1211 20.42 23.08 -22.10
C ALA A 1211 20.84 23.20 -23.57
N ARG A 1212 20.74 22.12 -24.37
CA ARG A 1212 21.06 22.16 -25.80
C ARG A 1212 20.05 22.95 -26.64
N LYS A 1213 18.84 23.24 -26.12
CA LYS A 1213 17.85 24.07 -26.82
C LYS A 1213 18.34 25.52 -26.99
N ASP A 1214 19.18 25.98 -26.08
CA ASP A 1214 19.80 27.31 -26.10
C ASP A 1214 20.97 27.42 -27.09
N GLY A 1215 21.25 26.36 -27.85
CA GLY A 1215 22.29 26.32 -28.88
C GLY A 1215 23.27 25.16 -28.67
N ARG A 1216 24.17 24.96 -29.66
CA ARG A 1216 25.19 23.90 -29.57
C ARG A 1216 26.15 24.14 -28.41
N PHE A 1217 26.72 23.07 -27.87
CA PHE A 1217 27.76 23.15 -26.85
C PHE A 1217 29.09 23.46 -27.53
N ILE A 1218 29.79 24.47 -27.04
CA ILE A 1218 31.07 24.92 -27.63
C ILE A 1218 32.29 24.20 -27.07
N SER A 1219 32.18 23.63 -25.87
CA SER A 1219 33.19 22.80 -25.20
C SER A 1219 32.55 21.84 -24.19
N ILE A 1220 33.36 20.92 -23.65
CA ILE A 1220 32.92 20.02 -22.57
C ILE A 1220 32.64 20.81 -21.29
N GLU A 1221 33.42 21.85 -21.01
CA GLU A 1221 33.18 22.79 -19.91
C GLU A 1221 31.84 23.54 -20.07
N ASP A 1222 31.51 23.97 -21.28
CA ASP A 1222 30.23 24.62 -21.60
C ASP A 1222 29.04 23.67 -21.36
N LEU A 1223 29.15 22.42 -21.79
CA LEU A 1223 28.16 21.37 -21.51
C LEU A 1223 27.98 21.16 -20.00
N ALA A 1224 29.08 20.98 -19.26
CA ALA A 1224 29.04 20.73 -17.82
C ALA A 1224 28.39 21.89 -17.07
N THR A 1225 28.71 23.12 -17.47
CA THR A 1225 28.23 24.35 -16.84
C THR A 1225 26.77 24.63 -17.17
N ARG A 1226 26.38 24.65 -18.45
CA ARG A 1226 25.01 24.96 -18.89
C ARG A 1226 24.01 23.88 -18.49
N ALA A 1227 24.38 22.61 -18.59
CA ALA A 1227 23.50 21.51 -18.20
C ALA A 1227 23.59 21.17 -16.70
N HIS A 1228 24.46 21.83 -15.93
CA HIS A 1228 24.73 21.52 -14.52
C HIS A 1228 24.95 20.02 -14.25
N VAL A 1229 25.63 19.34 -15.16
CA VAL A 1229 25.86 17.89 -15.04
C VAL A 1229 27.13 17.59 -14.26
N PRO A 1230 27.11 16.63 -13.32
CA PRO A 1230 28.27 16.31 -12.50
C PRO A 1230 29.35 15.57 -13.31
N ALA A 1231 30.61 15.64 -12.87
CA ALA A 1231 31.74 15.02 -13.56
C ALA A 1231 31.54 13.54 -13.97
N PRO A 1232 30.95 12.66 -13.12
CA PRO A 1232 30.68 11.28 -13.53
C PRO A 1232 29.78 11.15 -14.76
N ALA A 1233 28.82 12.07 -14.96
CA ALA A 1233 27.95 12.04 -16.14
C ALA A 1233 28.72 12.43 -17.42
N ILE A 1234 29.65 13.39 -17.32
CA ILE A 1234 30.56 13.75 -18.41
C ILE A 1234 31.47 12.58 -18.76
N ASP A 1235 32.02 11.89 -17.75
CA ASP A 1235 32.89 10.72 -17.98
C ASP A 1235 32.14 9.58 -18.70
N ILE A 1236 30.86 9.38 -18.39
CA ILE A 1236 30.01 8.41 -19.09
C ILE A 1236 29.84 8.79 -20.56
N LEU A 1237 29.51 10.06 -20.86
CA LEU A 1237 29.38 10.55 -22.25
C LEU A 1237 30.69 10.42 -23.02
N ARG A 1238 31.82 10.77 -22.37
CA ARG A 1238 33.16 10.66 -22.95
C ARG A 1238 33.51 9.20 -23.23
N ALA A 1239 33.26 8.29 -22.29
CA ALA A 1239 33.55 6.86 -22.45
C ALA A 1239 32.75 6.21 -23.58
N HIS A 1240 31.54 6.71 -23.85
CA HIS A 1240 30.72 6.25 -24.99
C HIS A 1240 31.17 6.84 -26.34
N GLY A 1241 31.92 7.94 -26.34
CA GLY A 1241 32.32 8.68 -27.55
C GLY A 1241 31.37 9.82 -27.95
N CYS A 1242 30.43 10.22 -27.08
CA CYS A 1242 29.48 11.30 -27.38
C CYS A 1242 30.14 12.68 -27.50
N LEU A 1243 31.34 12.84 -26.94
CA LEU A 1243 32.08 14.10 -26.85
C LEU A 1243 33.27 14.15 -27.83
N ASP A 1244 33.37 13.17 -28.73
CA ASP A 1244 34.48 13.06 -29.67
C ASP A 1244 34.53 14.29 -30.60
N GLY A 1245 35.70 14.93 -30.66
CA GLY A 1245 35.91 16.15 -31.45
C GLY A 1245 35.51 17.46 -30.76
N MET A 1246 35.01 17.43 -29.51
CA MET A 1246 34.81 18.63 -28.69
C MET A 1246 36.09 19.06 -27.97
N MET A 1247 36.27 20.37 -27.78
CA MET A 1247 37.37 20.93 -26.98
C MET A 1247 37.04 20.81 -25.48
N GLU A 1248 38.07 20.66 -24.62
CA GLU A 1248 37.90 20.58 -23.16
C GLU A 1248 37.34 21.89 -22.58
N SER A 1249 37.91 23.04 -22.98
CA SER A 1249 37.54 24.37 -22.48
C SER A 1249 37.36 25.38 -23.61
N ASN A 1250 36.67 26.48 -23.30
CA ASN A 1250 36.52 27.61 -24.20
C ASN A 1250 37.83 28.40 -24.27
N GLN A 1251 38.37 28.62 -25.48
CA GLN A 1251 39.57 29.46 -25.67
C GLN A 1251 39.24 30.97 -25.73
N VAL A 1252 37.95 31.32 -25.91
CA VAL A 1252 37.45 32.71 -25.96
C VAL A 1252 36.06 32.74 -25.34
N GLU A 1253 35.87 33.49 -24.24
CA GLU A 1253 34.55 33.90 -23.75
C GLU A 1253 34.16 35.22 -24.41
N LEU A 1254 33.07 35.21 -25.18
CA LEU A 1254 32.42 36.43 -25.65
C LEU A 1254 31.22 36.69 -24.73
N PHE A 1255 31.14 37.90 -24.18
CA PHE A 1255 30.16 38.30 -23.15
C PHE A 1255 28.76 37.72 -23.37
N ALA A 1256 28.26 37.02 -22.34
CA ALA A 1256 26.87 36.60 -22.19
C ALA A 1256 25.98 37.75 -21.70
#